data_AF-A0A6P0VE78-F1
#
_entry.id   AF-A0A6P0VE78-F1
#
_cell.length_a   1.000
_cell.length_b   1.000
_cell.length_c   1.000
_cell.angle_alpha   90.00
_cell.angle_beta   90.00
_cell.angle_gamma   90.00
#
_symmetry.space_group_name_H-M   'P 1'
#
loop_
_entity.id
_entity.type
_entity.pdbx_description
1 polymer ?
#
loop_
_entity_poly.entity_id
_entity_poly.type
_entity_poly.pdbx_seq_one_letter_code
_entity_poly.pdbx_strand_id
1 'polypeptide(L)'
;MVKQFDPTNNSNNQIPDNINSDHKAVATTGTSSVTRNSYSRPAANSRSVMDLATIEVVGKPSTYVQTQKSNKVSWWRRLSLGTKATVLAVTLGTLPVLGIGIADYVSLNQEIDQRLEKGSNQLSTDQPTPNLTLLLLQTGATAVLAGIAGMVLAKRAIKPVLESTEAVKKLSQGEFNTRLNMEGQDELAVLGSNINHMASQFQTLLEGQKASLEQLQVYADTVNAASKGDRQFIFDRAVREALHQLSVDRVVVYGFESDWSGTIVAEAIESGWPRALSDKITDPCIPRKILEEYRRGRIVATSNVQTTNYSTAHIELLARLQVKANLVVPIVSGDVLVGLLVAHQCSGIRDWQQSEIDFLKELAGQVGVSLSSLTLATQKAAEAERVQRWKDVTPRIRSSLNQEEILKTTVAELRTALNLDRVVICRFEDYARATITAESVAPGWLQTLSKTLDAPLKEGDMEELPRREPLRTVDNIKEANLADWEYTIMKQLQVKGYMMASIIRGDKVYGWLCAHSLAKPRIWLDAEINLFAEVASQLGLALDQADLLKQRAEAAEQAQKLNQITLRMRKSLNQQEIFSAAVNGTREVLAADRTLVCLLDKNSHGTFVAESLNEGWFSALGEKISDQCFADEYVEKYRRGRIQALENIHEAGLSQCHLDLLEPFKIKANLVVPILVEDHLIGLLSAHQCSGPRAWQELDINFFRQVAIQMGFALEQASLLKKQAQATEQAQQLNEITSQVRESLKIEDIYNAAITGVRETLKTDRTVIYLFDDNWQGTIVAESVGRDWPKSLGANIADPCFADRYVEKYQRGRVKAVENIYNAGLTECYLGQLEPFKVQANLVAPILSEGKLLGLLVTHQCSGTRRWQESEINFFRQIAGQIGFALEQVTLLASREQALIDAEAVSQEQRQQKEALQLQLLELLSDVEGAARGDLTVRADVTAGEIGTVADFFNAVIESLRGIVTQVKDAATQVNTSLSNNEGAIRQLSEDALKQAEETTRTLDSVEQMTRSIQEVAENARQAAAVARTASNTAETGGRAMERSVENILSLRQTVSQTAKKVKRLGESSQQISKVVSLINQIALQTNLLAINAGIEAARAGEEGQGFAVVAEEVGELAARSAAATKEIEQIVENIQQETAEVVEAMELGTTQVVEGTHLVEDAKQSLSQIVEVSKQIDQLVQSIKNATVSGAETSQTVTELMKDIALVSERTSDSTRTISRSLQETVGIAQELQASVGTFNVGD
;
A
#
# COMPACT_ATOMS: atom_id res chain seq x y z
N MET A 1 34.18 -15.28 31.71
CA MET A 1 34.20 -15.83 33.09
C MET A 1 33.05 -16.81 33.23
N VAL A 2 33.24 -17.88 34.02
CA VAL A 2 32.31 -19.02 34.11
C VAL A 2 31.29 -18.83 35.25
N LYS A 3 30.01 -19.16 34.97
CA LYS A 3 28.96 -19.68 35.88
C LYS A 3 27.73 -19.98 35.00
N GLN A 4 27.49 -21.22 34.58
CA GLN A 4 26.67 -22.22 35.29
C GLN A 4 25.33 -21.68 35.82
N PHE A 5 24.23 -22.16 35.22
CA PHE A 5 22.89 -22.17 35.79
C PHE A 5 22.24 -23.53 35.52
N ASP A 6 21.61 -24.08 36.55
CA ASP A 6 20.97 -25.40 36.60
C ASP A 6 19.43 -25.22 36.48
N PRO A 7 18.73 -25.95 35.59
CA PRO A 7 17.31 -25.76 35.35
C PRO A 7 16.41 -26.76 36.12
N THR A 8 16.34 -26.70 37.45
CA THR A 8 15.49 -27.62 38.25
C THR A 8 14.74 -26.99 39.45
N ASN A 9 13.68 -26.19 39.18
CA ASN A 9 12.38 -26.14 39.90
C ASN A 9 11.61 -24.86 39.47
N ASN A 10 10.29 -24.72 39.49
CA ASN A 10 9.08 -25.57 39.50
C ASN A 10 7.95 -24.66 40.07
N SER A 11 6.88 -24.44 39.30
CA SER A 11 5.51 -23.99 39.66
C SER A 11 5.22 -22.85 40.67
N ASN A 12 4.05 -22.21 40.47
CA ASN A 12 3.34 -21.25 41.35
C ASN A 12 4.03 -19.87 41.50
N ASN A 13 3.41 -18.72 41.19
CA ASN A 13 2.10 -18.24 41.63
C ASN A 13 1.65 -17.06 40.72
N GLN A 14 0.37 -16.95 40.37
CA GLN A 14 -0.65 -16.10 41.02
C GLN A 14 -0.38 -14.58 41.03
N ILE A 15 -1.33 -13.88 40.43
CA ILE A 15 -1.58 -12.42 40.50
C ILE A 15 -1.75 -11.98 41.96
N PRO A 16 -1.31 -10.76 42.30
CA PRO A 16 -2.06 -9.90 43.20
C PRO A 16 -2.34 -8.53 42.57
N ASP A 17 -3.62 -8.21 42.40
CA ASP A 17 -4.07 -6.83 42.37
C ASP A 17 -3.96 -6.22 43.79
N ASN A 18 -3.78 -4.89 43.83
CA ASN A 18 -4.73 -3.94 44.42
C ASN A 18 -4.16 -2.93 45.47
N ILE A 19 -4.85 -1.78 45.52
CA ILE A 19 -4.99 -0.79 46.61
C ILE A 19 -3.95 0.35 46.70
N ASN A 20 -4.38 1.50 46.12
CA ASN A 20 -4.40 2.86 46.70
C ASN A 20 -3.09 3.57 47.10
N SER A 21 -3.11 4.90 47.29
CA SER A 21 -3.91 6.01 46.74
C SER A 21 -3.24 7.32 47.16
N ASP A 22 -3.51 8.42 46.46
CA ASP A 22 -4.05 9.67 47.04
C ASP A 22 -3.98 10.78 45.99
N HIS A 23 -5.14 11.24 45.49
CA HIS A 23 -5.94 12.38 45.99
C HIS A 23 -5.64 13.63 45.13
N LYS A 24 -6.62 14.45 44.71
CA LYS A 24 -8.09 14.32 44.74
C LYS A 24 -8.65 15.33 43.74
N ALA A 25 -9.71 14.94 43.03
CA ALA A 25 -10.98 15.66 42.74
C ALA A 25 -10.94 17.15 42.33
N VAL A 26 -11.86 17.70 41.52
CA VAL A 26 -13.30 17.44 41.31
C VAL A 26 -13.58 17.75 39.81
N ALA A 27 -14.17 16.87 39.00
CA ALA A 27 -15.61 16.77 38.68
C ALA A 27 -16.25 18.10 38.14
N THR A 28 -17.18 18.14 37.18
CA THR A 28 -17.91 17.10 36.42
C THR A 28 -18.66 17.73 35.23
N THR A 29 -19.15 16.86 34.32
CA THR A 29 -20.14 17.08 33.23
C THR A 29 -19.52 17.62 31.93
N GLY A 30 -19.87 17.16 30.72
CA GLY A 30 -20.96 16.29 30.26
C GLY A 30 -21.46 16.80 28.89
N THR A 31 -22.22 15.99 28.15
CA THR A 31 -23.00 16.35 26.93
C THR A 31 -22.28 16.75 25.62
N SER A 32 -22.04 15.73 24.76
CA SER A 32 -22.67 15.50 23.43
C SER A 32 -22.55 16.44 22.20
N SER A 33 -22.73 15.81 21.02
CA SER A 33 -23.14 16.33 19.68
C SER A 33 -22.14 17.23 18.92
N VAL A 34 -21.57 16.83 17.76
CA VAL A 34 -22.15 16.57 16.41
C VAL A 34 -22.44 17.84 15.59
N THR A 35 -21.63 18.09 14.54
CA THR A 35 -21.97 18.43 13.12
C THR A 35 -20.65 18.82 12.41
N ARG A 36 -20.19 18.30 11.26
CA ARG A 36 -20.70 18.08 9.87
C ARG A 36 -20.50 19.26 8.88
N ASN A 37 -20.01 18.88 7.69
CA ASN A 37 -20.17 19.50 6.35
C ASN A 37 -19.32 20.74 5.98
N SER A 38 -18.94 20.99 4.70
CA SER A 38 -18.79 20.15 3.48
C SER A 38 -18.23 20.96 2.27
N TYR A 39 -18.10 20.34 1.08
CA TYR A 39 -17.79 20.89 -0.27
C TYR A 39 -16.28 21.02 -0.64
N SER A 40 -15.78 20.72 -1.86
CA SER A 40 -16.36 19.97 -3.02
C SER A 40 -15.33 19.57 -4.10
N ARG A 41 -15.56 18.38 -4.71
CA ARG A 41 -15.23 17.77 -6.05
C ARG A 41 -14.77 18.67 -7.26
N PRO A 42 -14.32 18.13 -8.45
CA PRO A 42 -14.41 16.73 -9.00
C PRO A 42 -13.24 16.14 -9.89
N ALA A 43 -13.35 14.83 -10.21
CA ALA A 43 -12.98 14.12 -11.49
C ALA A 43 -11.49 13.90 -11.90
N ALA A 44 -11.09 12.85 -12.68
CA ALA A 44 -11.67 11.53 -13.04
C ALA A 44 -10.64 10.59 -13.75
N ASN A 45 -10.91 9.27 -13.75
CA ASN A 45 -10.47 8.18 -14.67
C ASN A 45 -8.98 7.93 -15.04
N SER A 46 -8.55 6.67 -14.89
CA SER A 46 -8.14 5.81 -16.05
C SER A 46 -7.94 4.33 -15.65
N ARG A 47 -8.00 3.42 -16.63
CA ARG A 47 -7.76 1.97 -16.51
C ARG A 47 -6.49 1.58 -17.30
N SER A 48 -5.76 0.59 -16.77
CA SER A 48 -4.86 -0.40 -17.43
C SER A 48 -4.76 -0.38 -18.98
N VAL A 49 -3.59 -0.58 -19.61
CA VAL A 49 -2.86 -1.86 -19.73
C VAL A 49 -1.43 -1.61 -20.29
N MET A 50 -0.45 -2.46 -19.95
CA MET A 50 0.88 -2.56 -20.62
C MET A 50 0.82 -3.39 -21.90
N ASP A 51 1.65 -3.11 -22.90
CA ASP A 51 2.56 -4.15 -23.41
C ASP A 51 3.83 -3.60 -24.09
N LEU A 52 4.86 -4.44 -24.21
CA LEU A 52 6.20 -4.12 -24.73
C LEU A 52 6.40 -4.51 -26.20
N ALA A 53 7.19 -3.73 -26.95
CA ALA A 53 8.37 -4.23 -27.69
C ALA A 53 9.18 -3.11 -28.41
N THR A 54 10.50 -3.26 -28.39
CA THR A 54 11.53 -2.43 -29.03
C THR A 54 11.55 -2.44 -30.57
N ILE A 55 11.75 -1.25 -31.17
CA ILE A 55 12.49 -1.04 -32.45
C ILE A 55 13.40 0.21 -32.29
N GLU A 56 14.44 0.30 -33.12
CA GLU A 56 15.66 1.10 -33.01
C GLU A 56 15.55 2.64 -32.91
N VAL A 57 16.66 3.24 -32.44
CA VAL A 57 16.87 4.66 -32.20
C VAL A 57 17.34 5.40 -33.46
N VAL A 58 16.72 6.56 -33.76
CA VAL A 58 17.35 7.87 -34.13
C VAL A 58 16.23 8.86 -34.53
N GLY A 59 16.22 10.11 -34.05
CA GLY A 59 15.18 11.05 -34.54
C GLY A 59 15.06 12.53 -34.14
N LYS A 60 15.68 13.04 -33.04
CA LYS A 60 15.71 14.47 -32.60
C LYS A 60 14.37 15.20 -32.25
N PRO A 61 14.38 16.17 -31.30
CA PRO A 61 13.19 16.92 -30.87
C PRO A 61 13.13 18.38 -31.37
N SER A 62 11.93 18.99 -31.32
CA SER A 62 11.69 20.43 -31.45
C SER A 62 10.64 20.90 -30.41
N THR A 63 11.03 21.70 -29.42
CA THR A 63 10.90 23.18 -29.29
C THR A 63 9.56 23.70 -28.72
N TYR A 64 9.65 24.38 -27.56
CA TYR A 64 8.62 25.25 -26.98
C TYR A 64 9.02 26.74 -27.12
N VAL A 65 8.04 27.65 -27.20
CA VAL A 65 8.17 29.12 -27.27
C VAL A 65 7.16 29.70 -26.26
N GLN A 66 7.61 30.31 -25.14
CA GLN A 66 7.77 31.77 -24.90
C GLN A 66 6.41 32.49 -24.71
N THR A 67 6.14 33.28 -23.66
CA THR A 67 6.74 34.57 -23.20
C THR A 67 6.16 34.92 -21.80
N GLN A 68 6.53 35.94 -21.00
CA GLN A 68 7.69 36.86 -20.89
C GLN A 68 7.73 37.49 -19.47
N LYS A 69 8.92 37.84 -18.92
CA LYS A 69 9.23 39.15 -18.29
C LYS A 69 10.71 39.29 -17.86
N SER A 70 11.40 40.30 -18.42
CA SER A 70 12.57 41.08 -17.90
C SER A 70 13.58 40.37 -16.95
N ASN A 71 14.78 39.86 -17.31
CA ASN A 71 15.88 40.29 -18.20
C ASN A 71 16.93 41.26 -17.58
N LYS A 72 18.07 40.74 -17.06
CA LYS A 72 19.47 41.29 -17.17
C LYS A 72 20.51 40.48 -16.33
N VAL A 73 21.28 39.57 -16.95
CA VAL A 73 22.48 38.92 -16.35
C VAL A 73 23.53 38.66 -17.45
N SER A 74 24.53 39.52 -17.61
CA SER A 74 25.92 39.39 -17.12
C SER A 74 26.86 38.51 -17.97
N TRP A 75 27.88 39.16 -18.54
CA TRP A 75 28.87 38.64 -19.51
C TRP A 75 29.87 37.61 -18.95
N TRP A 76 30.01 37.54 -17.62
CA TRP A 76 31.06 36.78 -16.91
C TRP A 76 31.07 35.27 -17.15
N ARG A 77 29.93 34.66 -17.51
CA ARG A 77 29.85 33.19 -17.69
C ARG A 77 30.57 32.69 -18.95
N ARG A 78 30.87 33.54 -19.95
CA ARG A 78 31.48 33.13 -21.23
C ARG A 78 33.02 33.07 -21.25
N LEU A 79 33.69 33.46 -20.17
CA LEU A 79 35.16 33.50 -20.11
C LEU A 79 35.77 32.19 -19.61
N SER A 80 36.92 31.82 -20.19
CA SER A 80 37.72 30.65 -19.77
C SER A 80 38.24 30.80 -18.34
N LEU A 81 38.56 29.69 -17.67
CA LEU A 81 39.03 29.72 -16.28
C LEU A 81 40.33 30.53 -16.13
N GLY A 82 41.25 30.40 -17.09
CA GLY A 82 42.47 31.22 -17.15
C GLY A 82 42.18 32.72 -17.31
N THR A 83 41.18 33.09 -18.13
CA THR A 83 40.78 34.50 -18.27
C THR A 83 40.14 35.05 -17.00
N LYS A 84 39.34 34.24 -16.29
CA LYS A 84 38.74 34.62 -14.99
C LYS A 84 39.81 34.82 -13.91
N ALA A 85 40.80 33.94 -13.83
CA ALA A 85 41.94 34.08 -12.93
C ALA A 85 42.78 35.33 -13.24
N THR A 86 43.03 35.63 -14.53
CA THR A 86 43.73 36.85 -14.95
C THR A 86 42.97 38.12 -14.55
N VAL A 87 41.65 38.17 -14.74
CA VAL A 87 40.84 39.34 -14.34
C VAL A 87 40.89 39.54 -12.83
N LEU A 88 40.76 38.47 -12.03
CA LEU A 88 40.85 38.53 -10.56
C LEU A 88 42.22 39.00 -10.06
N ALA A 89 43.32 38.52 -10.65
CA ALA A 89 44.68 38.94 -10.32
C ALA A 89 44.92 40.43 -10.64
N VAL A 90 44.41 40.91 -11.79
CA VAL A 90 44.51 42.33 -12.17
C VAL A 90 43.67 43.21 -11.24
N THR A 91 42.46 42.81 -10.84
CA THR A 91 41.66 43.58 -9.87
C THR A 91 42.29 43.63 -8.48
N LEU A 92 42.79 42.51 -7.97
CA LEU A 92 43.43 42.46 -6.65
C LEU A 92 44.76 43.26 -6.60
N GLY A 93 45.50 43.32 -7.70
CA GLY A 93 46.73 44.12 -7.79
C GLY A 93 46.51 45.63 -7.99
N THR A 94 45.35 46.05 -8.53
CA THR A 94 45.07 47.47 -8.85
C THR A 94 44.24 48.20 -7.79
N LEU A 95 43.40 47.48 -7.04
CA LEU A 95 42.53 48.07 -6.01
C LEU A 95 43.27 48.85 -4.91
N PRO A 96 44.42 48.41 -4.36
CA PRO A 96 45.15 49.19 -3.35
C PRO A 96 45.69 50.52 -3.88
N VAL A 97 46.12 50.56 -5.14
CA VAL A 97 46.70 51.76 -5.78
C VAL A 97 45.62 52.81 -6.06
N LEU A 98 44.41 52.39 -6.43
CA LEU A 98 43.26 53.28 -6.60
C LEU A 98 42.72 53.80 -5.25
N GLY A 99 42.79 53.01 -4.18
CA GLY A 99 42.35 53.44 -2.84
C GLY A 99 43.15 54.63 -2.30
N ILE A 100 44.47 54.67 -2.53
CA ILE A 100 45.32 55.78 -2.11
C ILE A 100 45.02 57.05 -2.94
N GLY A 101 44.84 56.92 -4.26
CA GLY A 101 44.49 58.06 -5.12
C GLY A 101 43.12 58.69 -4.85
N ILE A 102 42.16 57.92 -4.33
CA ILE A 102 40.83 58.44 -3.94
C ILE A 102 40.92 59.21 -2.62
N ALA A 103 41.75 58.78 -1.66
CA ALA A 103 41.95 59.48 -0.40
C ALA A 103 42.54 60.89 -0.61
N ASP A 104 43.56 61.01 -1.47
CA ASP A 104 44.17 62.31 -1.82
C ASP A 104 43.18 63.24 -2.53
N TYR A 105 42.33 62.72 -3.43
CA TYR A 105 41.34 63.52 -4.16
C TYR A 105 40.21 64.04 -3.25
N VAL A 106 39.72 63.23 -2.32
CA VAL A 106 38.66 63.64 -1.38
C VAL A 106 39.16 64.65 -0.36
N SER A 107 40.40 64.49 0.14
CA SER A 107 41.02 65.45 1.07
C SER A 107 41.22 66.83 0.42
N LEU A 108 41.58 66.87 -0.87
CA LEU A 108 41.74 68.12 -1.62
C LEU A 108 40.41 68.87 -1.84
N ASN A 109 39.28 68.14 -1.94
CA ASN A 109 37.98 68.75 -2.23
C ASN A 109 37.33 69.37 -0.99
N GLN A 110 37.57 68.82 0.22
CA GLN A 110 37.05 69.39 1.47
C GLN A 110 37.65 70.75 1.84
N GLU A 111 38.87 71.07 1.39
CA GLU A 111 39.49 72.37 1.64
C GLU A 111 39.02 73.48 0.66
N ILE A 112 38.31 73.10 -0.41
CA ILE A 112 37.70 74.06 -1.34
C ILE A 112 36.37 74.58 -0.77
N ASP A 113 35.53 73.68 -0.24
CA ASP A 113 34.21 74.06 0.30
C ASP A 113 34.33 74.98 1.54
N GLN A 114 35.33 74.78 2.41
CA GLN A 114 35.56 75.64 3.57
C GLN A 114 35.97 77.09 3.22
N ARG A 115 36.38 77.37 1.98
CA ARG A 115 36.77 78.73 1.54
C ARG A 115 35.59 79.58 1.05
N LEU A 116 34.38 79.03 0.97
CA LEU A 116 33.20 79.74 0.47
C LEU A 116 32.34 80.41 1.57
N GLU A 117 32.56 80.11 2.86
CA GLU A 117 31.69 80.56 3.95
C GLU A 117 32.30 81.63 4.88
N LYS A 118 33.49 82.16 4.57
CA LYS A 118 34.07 83.33 5.26
C LYS A 118 34.46 84.41 4.26
N GLY A 119 33.91 85.60 4.47
CA GLY A 119 33.87 86.63 3.43
C GLY A 119 35.10 87.54 3.30
N SER A 120 34.98 88.38 2.27
CA SER A 120 35.72 89.62 2.02
C SER A 120 37.17 89.57 1.50
N ASN A 121 37.28 90.14 0.29
CA ASN A 121 38.38 90.97 -0.21
C ASN A 121 39.63 90.37 -0.85
N GLN A 122 40.07 91.12 -1.86
CA GLN A 122 41.32 91.09 -2.62
C GLN A 122 41.49 90.01 -3.70
N LEU A 123 41.13 90.45 -4.91
CA LEU A 123 41.69 90.00 -6.18
C LEU A 123 43.22 90.16 -6.17
N SER A 124 43.97 89.09 -6.40
CA SER A 124 45.35 89.14 -6.93
C SER A 124 45.76 87.79 -7.49
N THR A 125 46.65 87.84 -8.47
CA THR A 125 47.04 86.73 -9.36
C THR A 125 48.13 85.81 -8.80
N ASP A 126 48.26 84.67 -9.49
CA ASP A 126 49.45 83.84 -9.67
C ASP A 126 49.57 82.55 -8.82
N GLN A 127 49.61 81.42 -9.53
CA GLN A 127 49.85 80.06 -9.01
C GLN A 127 51.09 79.48 -9.70
N PRO A 128 51.84 78.61 -8.99
CA PRO A 128 52.39 77.41 -9.59
C PRO A 128 51.58 76.19 -9.13
N THR A 129 51.03 75.43 -10.07
CA THR A 129 50.36 74.15 -9.80
C THR A 129 51.38 73.03 -9.54
N PRO A 130 51.15 72.12 -8.57
CA PRO A 130 51.95 70.91 -8.44
C PRO A 130 51.65 69.95 -9.60
N ASN A 131 52.69 69.39 -10.22
CA ASN A 131 52.56 68.67 -11.48
C ASN A 131 51.99 67.24 -11.31
N LEU A 132 50.66 67.14 -11.41
CA LEU A 132 49.86 65.92 -11.30
C LEU A 132 50.35 64.75 -12.19
N THR A 133 51.01 65.04 -13.32
CA THR A 133 51.45 64.01 -14.28
C THR A 133 52.57 63.11 -13.73
N LEU A 134 53.44 63.61 -12.85
CA LEU A 134 54.57 62.84 -12.32
C LEU A 134 54.13 61.78 -11.29
N LEU A 135 53.13 62.11 -10.47
CA LEU A 135 52.56 61.19 -9.47
C LEU A 135 51.79 60.04 -10.13
N LEU A 136 51.03 60.35 -11.19
CA LEU A 136 50.27 59.37 -11.99
C LEU A 136 51.19 58.38 -12.72
N LEU A 137 52.36 58.84 -13.21
CA LEU A 137 53.34 57.97 -13.86
C LEU A 137 53.98 56.96 -12.88
N GLN A 138 54.27 57.37 -11.64
CA GLN A 138 54.85 56.48 -10.63
C GLN A 138 53.84 55.41 -10.14
N THR A 139 52.58 55.78 -9.93
CA THR A 139 51.51 54.83 -9.55
C THR A 139 51.15 53.87 -10.69
N GLY A 140 51.18 54.32 -11.94
CA GLY A 140 50.98 53.46 -13.11
C GLY A 140 52.04 52.35 -13.24
N ALA A 141 53.32 52.68 -13.02
CA ALA A 141 54.42 51.70 -13.14
C ALA A 141 54.33 50.57 -12.10
N THR A 142 53.96 50.89 -10.85
CA THR A 142 53.80 49.90 -9.77
C THR A 142 52.60 48.98 -10.01
N ALA A 143 51.47 49.50 -10.50
CA ALA A 143 50.30 48.69 -10.85
C ALA A 143 50.58 47.67 -11.97
N VAL A 144 51.36 48.04 -12.99
CA VAL A 144 51.75 47.14 -14.08
C VAL A 144 52.69 46.03 -13.58
N LEU A 145 53.69 46.36 -12.75
CA LEU A 145 54.59 45.36 -12.16
C LEU A 145 53.86 44.38 -11.23
N ALA A 146 52.93 44.86 -10.41
CA ALA A 146 52.09 44.00 -9.56
C ALA A 146 51.21 43.06 -10.38
N GLY A 147 50.60 43.56 -11.47
CA GLY A 147 49.81 42.74 -12.40
C GLY A 147 50.62 41.64 -13.09
N ILE A 148 51.85 41.94 -13.52
CA ILE A 148 52.76 40.95 -14.12
C ILE A 148 53.18 39.90 -13.09
N ALA A 149 53.56 40.30 -11.88
CA ALA A 149 53.93 39.37 -10.80
C ALA A 149 52.78 38.43 -10.43
N GLY A 150 51.55 38.96 -10.29
CA GLY A 150 50.34 38.18 -10.03
C GLY A 150 50.04 37.17 -11.15
N MET A 151 50.18 37.57 -12.42
CA MET A 151 49.99 36.68 -13.57
C MET A 151 51.01 35.53 -13.60
N VAL A 152 52.28 35.79 -13.25
CA VAL A 152 53.34 34.77 -13.18
C VAL A 152 53.08 33.79 -12.03
N LEU A 153 52.70 34.27 -10.85
CA LEU A 153 52.40 33.42 -9.69
C LEU A 153 51.16 32.53 -9.94
N ALA A 154 50.09 33.09 -10.49
CA ALA A 154 48.89 32.33 -10.85
C ALA A 154 49.21 31.23 -11.87
N LYS A 155 50.02 31.53 -12.90
CA LYS A 155 50.43 30.55 -13.91
C LYS A 155 51.33 29.45 -13.33
N ARG A 156 52.13 29.74 -12.31
CA ARG A 156 53.00 28.77 -11.61
C ARG A 156 52.18 27.82 -10.71
N ALA A 157 51.16 28.33 -10.01
CA ALA A 157 50.31 27.53 -9.13
C ALA A 157 49.28 26.65 -9.87
N ILE A 158 48.77 27.10 -11.02
CA ILE A 158 47.69 26.39 -11.75
C ILE A 158 48.23 25.22 -12.61
N LYS A 159 49.49 25.29 -13.07
CA LYS A 159 50.06 24.29 -13.98
C LYS A 159 50.12 22.85 -13.39
N PRO A 160 50.62 22.61 -12.17
CA PRO A 160 50.73 21.25 -11.61
C PRO A 160 49.35 20.60 -11.35
N VAL A 161 48.35 21.42 -11.02
CA VAL A 161 46.97 20.97 -10.81
C VAL A 161 46.38 20.44 -12.12
N LEU A 162 46.53 21.17 -13.23
CA LEU A 162 46.07 20.72 -14.55
C LEU A 162 46.77 19.44 -15.03
N GLU A 163 48.08 19.33 -14.84
CA GLU A 163 48.84 18.12 -15.18
C GLU A 163 48.37 16.90 -14.36
N SER A 164 48.02 17.11 -13.09
CA SER A 164 47.42 16.08 -12.23
C SER A 164 46.03 15.63 -12.71
N THR A 165 45.17 16.57 -13.13
CA THR A 165 43.83 16.24 -13.66
C THR A 165 43.91 15.45 -14.98
N GLU A 166 44.85 15.81 -15.87
CA GLU A 166 45.05 15.09 -17.14
C GLU A 166 45.60 13.67 -16.89
N ALA A 167 46.48 13.49 -15.89
CA ALA A 167 46.95 12.17 -15.48
C ALA A 167 45.84 11.28 -14.90
N VAL A 168 44.99 11.81 -14.02
CA VAL A 168 43.81 11.08 -13.49
C VAL A 168 42.85 10.69 -14.62
N LYS A 169 42.64 11.58 -15.61
CA LYS A 169 41.84 11.28 -16.80
C LYS A 169 42.45 10.17 -17.64
N LYS A 170 43.76 10.17 -17.89
CA LYS A 170 44.47 9.08 -18.57
C LYS A 170 44.40 7.75 -17.82
N LEU A 171 44.50 7.78 -16.49
CA LEU A 171 44.28 6.60 -15.64
C LEU A 171 42.86 6.05 -15.78
N SER A 172 41.84 6.92 -15.81
CA SER A 172 40.45 6.51 -16.06
C SER A 172 40.19 5.97 -17.47
N GLN A 173 41.12 6.21 -18.41
CA GLN A 173 41.08 5.75 -19.80
C GLN A 173 41.96 4.51 -20.05
N GLY A 174 42.59 3.94 -19.00
CA GLY A 174 43.38 2.71 -19.09
C GLY A 174 44.89 2.89 -19.32
N GLU A 175 45.41 4.12 -19.39
CA GLU A 175 46.84 4.40 -19.57
C GLU A 175 47.61 4.34 -18.23
N PHE A 176 47.64 3.17 -17.59
CA PHE A 176 48.21 2.96 -16.24
C PHE A 176 49.73 3.17 -16.11
N ASN A 177 50.44 3.30 -17.23
CA ASN A 177 51.86 3.70 -17.25
C ASN A 177 52.08 5.20 -17.02
N THR A 178 51.02 6.00 -16.95
CA THR A 178 51.12 7.45 -16.67
C THR A 178 51.76 7.68 -15.30
N ARG A 179 52.79 8.55 -15.25
CA ARG A 179 53.42 9.01 -14.01
C ARG A 179 53.61 10.52 -14.05
N LEU A 180 53.33 11.18 -12.93
CA LEU A 180 53.58 12.60 -12.70
C LEU A 180 55.03 12.80 -12.25
N ASN A 181 55.71 13.81 -12.78
CA ASN A 181 57.05 14.18 -12.33
C ASN A 181 56.96 15.13 -11.13
N MET A 182 57.78 14.87 -10.10
CA MET A 182 57.55 15.40 -8.75
C MET A 182 58.72 16.28 -8.30
N GLU A 183 58.59 17.60 -8.41
CA GLU A 183 59.58 18.58 -7.93
C GLU A 183 58.97 19.47 -6.82
N GLY A 184 59.09 19.05 -5.56
CA GLY A 184 58.62 19.80 -4.40
C GLY A 184 58.48 18.95 -3.13
N GLN A 185 58.20 19.60 -2.00
CA GLN A 185 57.75 18.97 -0.74
C GLN A 185 56.42 19.56 -0.23
N ASP A 186 55.65 20.19 -1.13
CA ASP A 186 54.34 20.79 -0.82
C ASP A 186 53.20 19.76 -0.93
N GLU A 187 51.97 20.19 -0.64
CA GLU A 187 50.78 19.33 -0.68
C GLU A 187 50.46 18.84 -2.10
N LEU A 188 50.89 19.56 -3.13
CA LEU A 188 50.80 19.14 -4.54
C LEU A 188 51.78 17.99 -4.83
N ALA A 189 52.98 18.04 -4.25
CA ALA A 189 53.93 16.93 -4.30
C ALA A 189 53.40 15.67 -3.57
N VAL A 190 52.68 15.83 -2.46
CA VAL A 190 51.99 14.70 -1.80
C VAL A 190 50.87 14.14 -2.69
N LEU A 191 50.07 15.00 -3.32
CA LEU A 191 48.97 14.58 -4.20
C LEU A 191 49.47 13.79 -5.42
N GLY A 192 50.49 14.27 -6.13
CA GLY A 192 51.06 13.55 -7.28
C GLY A 192 51.78 12.26 -6.89
N SER A 193 52.38 12.19 -5.70
CA SER A 193 52.91 10.94 -5.12
C SER A 193 51.81 9.91 -4.91
N ASN A 194 50.66 10.31 -4.34
CA ASN A 194 49.51 9.44 -4.14
C ASN A 194 48.89 8.97 -5.47
N ILE A 195 48.83 9.83 -6.49
CA ILE A 195 48.38 9.45 -7.85
C ILE A 195 49.35 8.44 -8.48
N ASN A 196 50.66 8.65 -8.34
CA ASN A 196 51.68 7.70 -8.81
C ASN A 196 51.61 6.35 -8.07
N HIS A 197 51.34 6.36 -6.77
CA HIS A 197 51.16 5.14 -5.97
C HIS A 197 49.92 4.37 -6.40
N MET A 198 48.80 5.07 -6.62
CA MET A 198 47.55 4.49 -7.13
C MET A 198 47.73 3.90 -8.54
N ALA A 199 48.44 4.60 -9.43
CA ALA A 199 48.80 4.09 -10.75
C ALA A 199 49.68 2.82 -10.66
N SER A 200 50.62 2.78 -9.70
CA SER A 200 51.42 1.58 -9.42
C SER A 200 50.57 0.42 -8.90
N GLN A 201 49.63 0.67 -7.97
CA GLN A 201 48.73 -0.36 -7.44
C GLN A 201 47.82 -0.94 -8.53
N PHE A 202 47.26 -0.12 -9.43
CA PHE A 202 46.49 -0.60 -10.58
C PHE A 202 47.35 -1.40 -11.55
N GLN A 203 48.60 -0.99 -11.80
CA GLN A 203 49.52 -1.74 -12.64
C GLN A 203 49.89 -3.10 -12.03
N THR A 204 50.17 -3.17 -10.73
CA THR A 204 50.42 -4.43 -10.01
C THR A 204 49.19 -5.33 -9.97
N LEU A 205 47.97 -4.78 -9.84
CA LEU A 205 46.71 -5.54 -9.96
C LEU A 205 46.52 -6.13 -11.36
N LEU A 206 46.88 -5.40 -12.42
CA LEU A 206 46.78 -5.85 -13.81
C LEU A 206 47.84 -6.89 -14.16
N GLU A 207 49.08 -6.73 -13.69
CA GLU A 207 50.14 -7.74 -13.85
C GLU A 207 49.83 -9.02 -13.06
N GLY A 208 49.24 -8.90 -11.85
CA GLY A 208 48.71 -10.02 -11.08
C GLY A 208 47.53 -10.74 -11.76
N GLN A 209 46.61 -9.99 -12.38
CA GLN A 209 45.53 -10.60 -13.19
C GLN A 209 46.06 -11.30 -14.44
N LYS A 210 47.12 -10.78 -15.07
CA LYS A 210 47.67 -11.34 -16.31
C LYS A 210 48.33 -12.71 -16.10
N ALA A 211 49.03 -12.90 -14.98
CA ALA A 211 49.56 -14.22 -14.59
C ALA A 211 48.46 -15.24 -14.26
N SER A 212 47.32 -14.78 -13.72
CA SER A 212 46.17 -15.65 -13.44
C SER A 212 45.37 -16.02 -14.70
N LEU A 213 45.45 -15.21 -15.76
CA LEU A 213 44.73 -15.42 -17.02
C LEU A 213 45.26 -16.61 -17.84
N GLU A 214 46.56 -16.89 -17.84
CA GLU A 214 47.12 -18.03 -18.59
C GLU A 214 46.68 -19.38 -17.98
N GLN A 215 46.53 -19.47 -16.64
CA GLN A 215 45.88 -20.61 -15.99
C GLN A 215 44.36 -20.65 -16.25
N LEU A 216 43.69 -19.49 -16.23
CA LEU A 216 42.24 -19.42 -16.46
C LEU A 216 41.83 -19.71 -17.89
N GLN A 217 42.69 -19.55 -18.89
CA GLN A 217 42.34 -19.82 -20.29
C GLN A 217 42.23 -21.33 -20.58
N VAL A 218 43.07 -22.15 -19.91
CA VAL A 218 42.95 -23.62 -19.91
C VAL A 218 41.67 -24.07 -19.17
N TYR A 219 41.30 -23.37 -18.11
CA TYR A 219 40.12 -23.64 -17.28
C TYR A 219 38.80 -23.21 -17.95
N ALA A 220 38.77 -22.05 -18.60
CA ALA A 220 37.59 -21.53 -19.29
C ALA A 220 37.23 -22.36 -20.53
N ASP A 221 38.24 -22.86 -21.25
CA ASP A 221 38.06 -23.75 -22.40
C ASP A 221 37.46 -25.11 -22.02
N THR A 222 37.91 -25.70 -20.90
CA THR A 222 37.38 -26.98 -20.41
C THR A 222 35.97 -26.83 -19.85
N VAL A 223 35.66 -25.71 -19.18
CA VAL A 223 34.29 -25.36 -18.76
C VAL A 223 33.38 -25.06 -19.96
N ASN A 224 33.86 -24.39 -21.02
CA ASN A 224 33.09 -24.16 -22.25
C ASN A 224 32.86 -25.44 -23.09
N ALA A 225 33.75 -26.43 -23.00
CA ALA A 225 33.50 -27.75 -23.59
C ALA A 225 32.43 -28.51 -22.79
N ALA A 226 32.51 -28.48 -21.45
CA ALA A 226 31.51 -29.07 -20.58
C ALA A 226 30.12 -28.41 -20.75
N SER A 227 30.03 -27.11 -21.06
CA SER A 227 28.76 -26.43 -21.31
C SER A 227 28.08 -26.82 -22.64
N LYS A 228 28.78 -27.53 -23.54
CA LYS A 228 28.25 -28.03 -24.82
C LYS A 228 27.88 -29.52 -24.82
N GLY A 229 28.10 -30.24 -23.72
CA GLY A 229 27.72 -31.66 -23.60
C GLY A 229 28.66 -32.65 -24.30
N ASP A 230 29.76 -32.21 -24.90
CA ASP A 230 30.58 -33.02 -25.80
C ASP A 230 31.68 -33.82 -25.06
N ARG A 231 31.33 -35.05 -24.66
CA ARG A 231 32.25 -36.04 -24.07
C ARG A 231 33.39 -36.42 -25.03
N GLN A 232 33.18 -36.39 -26.35
CA GLN A 232 34.21 -36.75 -27.32
C GLN A 232 35.31 -35.70 -27.38
N PHE A 233 34.93 -34.41 -27.40
CA PHE A 233 35.86 -33.28 -27.42
C PHE A 233 36.85 -33.31 -26.24
N ILE A 234 36.39 -33.70 -25.04
CA ILE A 234 37.25 -33.80 -23.85
C ILE A 234 38.33 -34.88 -24.04
N PHE A 235 37.95 -36.08 -24.52
CA PHE A 235 38.93 -37.15 -24.78
C PHE A 235 39.88 -36.78 -25.92
N ASP A 236 39.38 -36.21 -27.02
CA ASP A 236 40.19 -35.78 -28.16
C ASP A 236 41.18 -34.66 -27.81
N ARG A 237 40.88 -33.81 -26.83
CA ARG A 237 41.83 -32.81 -26.30
C ARG A 237 42.86 -33.46 -25.39
N ALA A 238 42.44 -34.35 -24.49
CA ALA A 238 43.33 -35.04 -23.55
C ALA A 238 44.42 -35.88 -24.26
N VAL A 239 44.06 -36.64 -25.31
CA VAL A 239 45.06 -37.42 -26.07
C VAL A 239 46.07 -36.52 -26.80
N ARG A 240 45.65 -35.36 -27.32
CA ARG A 240 46.54 -34.41 -28.01
C ARG A 240 47.49 -33.70 -27.06
N GLU A 241 46.99 -33.25 -25.91
CA GLU A 241 47.83 -32.62 -24.88
C GLU A 241 48.87 -33.62 -24.34
N ALA A 242 48.44 -34.85 -24.05
CA ALA A 242 49.34 -35.91 -23.61
C ALA A 242 50.40 -36.28 -24.66
N LEU A 243 50.05 -36.36 -25.95
CA LEU A 243 50.99 -36.62 -27.03
C LEU A 243 52.08 -35.54 -27.09
N HIS A 244 51.66 -34.27 -27.04
CA HIS A 244 52.54 -33.10 -27.13
C HIS A 244 53.48 -32.98 -25.92
N GLN A 245 52.95 -33.06 -24.69
CA GLN A 245 53.71 -32.86 -23.47
C GLN A 245 54.66 -34.03 -23.16
N LEU A 246 54.25 -35.27 -23.43
CA LEU A 246 55.10 -36.45 -23.18
C LEU A 246 56.06 -36.75 -24.34
N SER A 247 55.86 -36.19 -25.54
CA SER A 247 56.66 -36.53 -26.73
C SER A 247 56.74 -38.06 -26.94
N VAL A 248 55.56 -38.68 -27.03
CA VAL A 248 55.37 -40.14 -27.21
C VAL A 248 54.77 -40.42 -28.59
N ASP A 249 55.01 -41.60 -29.14
CA ASP A 249 54.58 -41.95 -30.50
C ASP A 249 53.03 -41.96 -30.68
N ARG A 250 52.28 -42.24 -29.61
CA ARG A 250 50.81 -42.30 -29.60
C ARG A 250 50.24 -42.11 -28.18
N VAL A 251 49.07 -41.51 -28.06
CA VAL A 251 48.21 -41.59 -26.86
C VAL A 251 46.79 -41.98 -27.25
N VAL A 252 46.17 -42.86 -26.46
CA VAL A 252 44.78 -43.31 -26.65
C VAL A 252 43.97 -43.19 -25.36
N VAL A 253 42.66 -42.99 -25.50
CA VAL A 253 41.70 -43.27 -24.42
C VAL A 253 40.99 -44.58 -24.75
N TYR A 254 41.14 -45.55 -23.87
CA TYR A 254 40.37 -46.79 -23.89
C TYR A 254 39.12 -46.61 -23.02
N GLY A 255 37.95 -46.50 -23.65
CA GLY A 255 36.67 -46.36 -22.96
C GLY A 255 36.07 -47.73 -22.62
N PHE A 256 35.54 -47.89 -21.40
CA PHE A 256 34.79 -49.09 -21.02
C PHE A 256 33.31 -48.95 -21.40
N GLU A 257 32.77 -50.02 -21.96
CA GLU A 257 31.34 -50.23 -22.21
C GLU A 257 30.65 -50.86 -20.99
N SER A 258 29.32 -50.92 -20.98
CA SER A 258 28.53 -51.46 -19.87
C SER A 258 28.73 -52.95 -19.58
N ASP A 259 29.27 -53.71 -20.54
CA ASP A 259 29.65 -55.12 -20.41
C ASP A 259 31.12 -55.32 -19.98
N TRP A 260 31.85 -54.24 -19.71
CA TRP A 260 33.31 -54.19 -19.47
C TRP A 260 34.20 -54.61 -20.65
N SER A 261 33.64 -54.80 -21.85
CA SER A 261 34.43 -54.66 -23.08
C SER A 261 34.83 -53.19 -23.25
N GLY A 262 35.77 -52.90 -24.15
CA GLY A 262 36.15 -51.52 -24.40
C GLY A 262 36.60 -51.26 -25.82
N THR A 263 36.59 -49.97 -26.15
CA THR A 263 36.92 -49.43 -27.47
C THR A 263 37.93 -48.30 -27.30
N ILE A 264 38.80 -48.07 -28.29
CA ILE A 264 39.58 -46.84 -28.31
C ILE A 264 38.66 -45.71 -28.78
N VAL A 265 38.25 -44.87 -27.82
CA VAL A 265 37.29 -43.77 -28.05
C VAL A 265 37.97 -42.47 -28.49
N ALA A 266 39.27 -42.31 -28.23
CA ALA A 266 40.06 -41.19 -28.75
C ALA A 266 41.52 -41.63 -29.00
N GLU A 267 42.17 -41.03 -30.00
CA GLU A 267 43.57 -41.32 -30.37
C GLU A 267 44.26 -40.06 -30.91
N ALA A 268 45.47 -39.80 -30.43
CA ALA A 268 46.45 -38.92 -31.05
C ALA A 268 47.71 -39.73 -31.38
N ILE A 269 48.33 -39.49 -32.53
CA ILE A 269 49.39 -40.34 -33.07
C ILE A 269 50.34 -39.53 -33.96
N GLU A 270 51.64 -39.78 -33.86
CA GLU A 270 52.62 -39.22 -34.79
C GLU A 270 52.58 -39.90 -36.17
N SER A 271 53.04 -39.19 -37.20
CA SER A 271 52.99 -39.67 -38.58
C SER A 271 53.93 -40.85 -38.82
N GLY A 272 53.38 -42.03 -39.12
CA GLY A 272 54.13 -43.24 -39.47
C GLY A 272 53.65 -44.51 -38.76
N TRP A 273 52.86 -44.37 -37.69
CA TRP A 273 52.39 -45.49 -36.87
C TRP A 273 50.96 -45.96 -37.24
N PRO A 274 50.61 -47.25 -37.04
CA PRO A 274 49.28 -47.78 -37.40
C PRO A 274 48.18 -47.23 -36.48
N ARG A 275 47.11 -46.63 -37.02
CA ARG A 275 45.96 -46.14 -36.21
C ARG A 275 45.19 -47.25 -35.51
N ALA A 276 44.57 -46.91 -34.38
CA ALA A 276 43.76 -47.79 -33.54
C ALA A 276 42.43 -47.18 -33.07
N LEU A 277 42.11 -45.93 -33.44
CA LEU A 277 40.80 -45.32 -33.16
C LEU A 277 39.65 -46.21 -33.64
N SER A 278 38.64 -46.40 -32.79
CA SER A 278 37.49 -47.29 -33.01
C SER A 278 37.79 -48.80 -33.07
N ASP A 279 39.02 -49.25 -32.81
CA ASP A 279 39.26 -50.67 -32.55
C ASP A 279 38.50 -51.11 -31.30
N LYS A 280 37.61 -52.11 -31.44
CA LYS A 280 37.01 -52.81 -30.30
C LYS A 280 38.01 -53.84 -29.79
N ILE A 281 38.65 -53.54 -28.67
CA ILE A 281 39.62 -54.43 -28.05
C ILE A 281 38.86 -55.41 -27.16
N THR A 282 38.44 -56.52 -27.74
CA THR A 282 38.06 -57.70 -26.95
C THR A 282 39.33 -58.38 -26.43
N ASP A 283 39.99 -57.79 -25.44
CA ASP A 283 40.95 -58.51 -24.60
C ASP A 283 40.13 -59.49 -23.73
N PRO A 284 40.20 -60.82 -23.96
CA PRO A 284 39.27 -61.74 -23.30
C PRO A 284 39.49 -61.87 -21.79
N CYS A 285 40.56 -61.27 -21.23
CA CYS A 285 40.98 -61.44 -19.85
C CYS A 285 41.64 -60.18 -19.26
N ILE A 286 40.88 -59.09 -19.05
CA ILE A 286 41.13 -58.21 -17.89
C ILE A 286 40.27 -58.74 -16.73
N PRO A 287 40.84 -59.46 -15.73
CA PRO A 287 40.05 -59.96 -14.62
C PRO A 287 39.44 -58.81 -13.82
N ARG A 288 38.22 -58.98 -13.27
CA ARG A 288 37.55 -57.96 -12.42
C ARG A 288 38.47 -57.36 -11.35
N LYS A 289 39.36 -58.17 -10.77
CA LYS A 289 40.38 -57.71 -9.82
C LYS A 289 41.26 -56.57 -10.37
N ILE A 290 41.68 -56.63 -11.64
CA ILE A 290 42.49 -55.58 -12.27
C ILE A 290 41.65 -54.32 -12.53
N LEU A 291 40.36 -54.47 -12.89
CA LEU A 291 39.44 -53.34 -13.03
C LEU A 291 39.19 -52.63 -11.69
N GLU A 292 39.05 -53.39 -10.59
CA GLU A 292 38.97 -52.83 -9.23
C GLU A 292 40.27 -52.14 -8.80
N GLU A 293 41.44 -52.67 -9.17
CA GLU A 293 42.72 -52.02 -8.94
C GLU A 293 42.84 -50.69 -9.72
N TYR A 294 42.42 -50.64 -10.99
CA TYR A 294 42.36 -49.39 -11.77
C TYR A 294 41.36 -48.39 -11.18
N ARG A 295 40.19 -48.84 -10.71
CA ARG A 295 39.22 -48.01 -9.97
C ARG A 295 39.82 -47.41 -8.69
N ARG A 296 40.78 -48.09 -8.06
CA ARG A 296 41.57 -47.62 -6.90
C ARG A 296 42.84 -46.83 -7.28
N GLY A 297 43.01 -46.44 -8.54
CA GLY A 297 44.13 -45.61 -8.98
C GLY A 297 45.41 -46.36 -9.34
N ARG A 298 45.35 -47.67 -9.66
CA ARG A 298 46.51 -48.42 -10.20
C ARG A 298 47.04 -47.75 -11.47
N ILE A 299 48.35 -47.49 -11.50
CA ILE A 299 49.07 -47.03 -12.68
C ILE A 299 50.01 -48.15 -13.13
N VAL A 300 50.20 -48.32 -14.44
CA VAL A 300 51.13 -49.31 -15.01
C VAL A 300 52.09 -48.60 -15.96
N ALA A 301 53.34 -48.42 -15.53
CA ALA A 301 54.44 -47.94 -16.35
C ALA A 301 55.31 -49.15 -16.75
N THR A 302 55.46 -49.41 -18.04
CA THR A 302 56.21 -50.55 -18.57
C THR A 302 57.23 -50.07 -19.57
N SER A 303 58.52 -50.18 -19.21
CA SER A 303 59.61 -49.72 -20.08
C SER A 303 59.86 -50.61 -21.29
N ASN A 304 59.56 -51.90 -21.17
CA ASN A 304 59.67 -52.87 -22.26
C ASN A 304 58.55 -53.91 -22.15
N VAL A 305 57.64 -53.92 -23.12
CA VAL A 305 56.48 -54.83 -23.13
C VAL A 305 56.88 -56.28 -23.41
N GLN A 306 58.03 -56.54 -24.03
CA GLN A 306 58.50 -57.90 -24.36
C GLN A 306 59.09 -58.65 -23.15
N THR A 307 59.54 -57.93 -22.12
CA THR A 307 60.08 -58.52 -20.89
C THR A 307 59.05 -58.60 -19.76
N THR A 308 57.80 -58.25 -20.04
CA THR A 308 56.72 -58.16 -19.05
C THR A 308 55.78 -59.36 -19.17
N ASN A 309 55.31 -59.89 -18.05
CA ASN A 309 54.44 -61.07 -17.99
C ASN A 309 52.97 -60.74 -18.36
N TYR A 310 52.76 -60.22 -19.57
CA TYR A 310 51.45 -60.00 -20.16
C TYR A 310 50.88 -61.28 -20.78
N SER A 311 49.55 -61.35 -20.94
CA SER A 311 48.90 -62.47 -21.62
C SER A 311 49.29 -62.51 -23.10
N THR A 312 49.31 -63.69 -23.71
CA THR A 312 49.69 -63.85 -25.14
C THR A 312 48.84 -62.97 -26.05
N ALA A 313 47.52 -62.92 -25.83
CA ALA A 313 46.60 -62.07 -26.59
C ALA A 313 46.90 -60.56 -26.43
N HIS A 314 47.32 -60.13 -25.23
CA HIS A 314 47.70 -58.74 -24.98
C HIS A 314 49.03 -58.38 -25.65
N ILE A 315 50.00 -59.32 -25.69
CA ILE A 315 51.26 -59.13 -26.41
C ILE A 315 51.02 -59.06 -27.93
N GLU A 316 50.13 -59.89 -28.48
CA GLU A 316 49.73 -59.83 -29.90
C GLU A 316 49.07 -58.49 -30.27
N LEU A 317 48.21 -57.95 -29.39
CA LEU A 317 47.63 -56.63 -29.54
C LEU A 317 48.70 -55.52 -29.56
N LEU A 318 49.61 -55.52 -28.59
CA LEU A 318 50.69 -54.53 -28.51
C LEU A 318 51.64 -54.64 -29.72
N ALA A 319 51.93 -55.85 -30.18
CA ALA A 319 52.73 -56.10 -31.39
C ALA A 319 52.05 -55.60 -32.66
N ARG A 320 50.73 -55.81 -32.82
CA ARG A 320 49.93 -55.25 -33.93
C ARG A 320 49.97 -53.72 -33.96
N LEU A 321 49.97 -53.08 -32.80
CA LEU A 321 50.07 -51.63 -32.64
C LEU A 321 51.52 -51.10 -32.61
N GLN A 322 52.51 -52.00 -32.75
CA GLN A 322 53.96 -51.75 -32.71
C GLN A 322 54.48 -51.11 -31.40
N VAL A 323 53.75 -51.28 -30.31
CA VAL A 323 54.10 -50.72 -28.99
C VAL A 323 55.28 -51.49 -28.39
N LYS A 324 56.27 -50.75 -27.89
CA LYS A 324 57.49 -51.27 -27.22
C LYS A 324 57.54 -50.89 -25.74
N ALA A 325 56.98 -49.74 -25.37
CA ALA A 325 56.77 -49.31 -23.98
C ALA A 325 55.39 -48.67 -23.83
N ASN A 326 54.74 -48.79 -22.67
CA ASN A 326 53.47 -48.11 -22.40
C ASN A 326 53.33 -47.60 -20.96
N LEU A 327 52.52 -46.55 -20.81
CA LEU A 327 52.11 -45.98 -19.53
C LEU A 327 50.59 -45.89 -19.50
N VAL A 328 49.95 -46.62 -18.57
CA VAL A 328 48.50 -46.76 -18.42
C VAL A 328 48.05 -46.09 -17.13
N VAL A 329 47.10 -45.16 -17.23
CA VAL A 329 46.53 -44.39 -16.11
C VAL A 329 45.00 -44.46 -16.16
N PRO A 330 44.30 -44.64 -15.02
CA PRO A 330 42.83 -44.73 -15.00
C PRO A 330 42.16 -43.35 -15.05
N ILE A 331 41.09 -43.24 -15.82
CA ILE A 331 40.18 -42.09 -15.83
C ILE A 331 38.97 -42.44 -14.95
N VAL A 332 38.85 -41.78 -13.80
CA VAL A 332 37.80 -42.03 -12.81
C VAL A 332 36.91 -40.80 -12.64
N SER A 333 35.60 -40.96 -12.80
CA SER A 333 34.59 -39.90 -12.65
C SER A 333 33.73 -40.21 -11.43
N GLY A 334 33.84 -39.40 -10.37
CA GLY A 334 33.34 -39.74 -9.05
C GLY A 334 33.96 -41.06 -8.58
N ASP A 335 33.13 -42.06 -8.30
CA ASP A 335 33.54 -43.42 -7.99
C ASP A 335 33.59 -44.37 -9.20
N VAL A 336 33.34 -43.91 -10.43
CA VAL A 336 33.18 -44.78 -11.62
C VAL A 336 34.44 -44.74 -12.49
N LEU A 337 35.04 -45.91 -12.76
CA LEU A 337 36.11 -46.06 -13.75
C LEU A 337 35.51 -45.92 -15.16
N VAL A 338 35.80 -44.82 -15.86
CA VAL A 338 35.23 -44.49 -17.19
C VAL A 338 36.09 -45.04 -18.33
N GLY A 339 37.40 -45.14 -18.11
CA GLY A 339 38.36 -45.59 -19.11
C GLY A 339 39.79 -45.58 -18.61
N LEU A 340 40.73 -45.82 -19.51
CA LEU A 340 42.18 -45.71 -19.29
C LEU A 340 42.76 -44.71 -20.29
N LEU A 341 43.57 -43.75 -19.83
CA LEU A 341 44.42 -42.92 -20.66
C LEU A 341 45.77 -43.64 -20.80
N VAL A 342 46.21 -43.89 -22.04
CA VAL A 342 47.38 -44.73 -22.31
C VAL A 342 48.33 -44.06 -23.29
N ALA A 343 49.56 -43.84 -22.85
CA ALA A 343 50.67 -43.40 -23.70
C ALA A 343 51.48 -44.61 -24.20
N HIS A 344 51.84 -44.62 -25.49
CA HIS A 344 52.63 -45.67 -26.12
C HIS A 344 53.91 -45.09 -26.75
N GLN A 345 55.04 -45.75 -26.50
CA GLN A 345 56.24 -45.62 -27.31
C GLN A 345 56.31 -46.82 -28.27
N CYS A 346 56.42 -46.54 -29.57
CA CYS A 346 56.55 -47.53 -30.65
C CYS A 346 57.96 -47.51 -31.26
N SER A 347 58.65 -46.37 -31.20
CA SER A 347 60.02 -46.17 -31.69
C SER A 347 61.04 -47.03 -30.92
N GLY A 348 60.99 -47.06 -29.59
CA GLY A 348 61.91 -47.80 -28.72
C GLY A 348 61.33 -48.18 -27.36
N ILE A 349 62.15 -48.84 -26.54
CA ILE A 349 61.89 -48.97 -25.09
C ILE A 349 62.05 -47.60 -24.42
N ARG A 350 61.32 -47.33 -23.32
CA ARG A 350 61.32 -46.02 -22.65
C ARG A 350 61.19 -46.16 -21.13
N ASP A 351 62.18 -45.69 -20.39
CA ASP A 351 62.07 -45.59 -18.92
C ASP A 351 61.27 -44.34 -18.53
N TRP A 352 60.01 -44.57 -18.16
CA TRP A 352 59.07 -43.53 -17.75
C TRP A 352 59.54 -42.80 -16.50
N GLN A 353 59.73 -41.48 -16.62
CA GLN A 353 60.14 -40.62 -15.52
C GLN A 353 58.96 -40.34 -14.59
N GLN A 354 59.23 -40.11 -13.30
CA GLN A 354 58.17 -39.85 -12.32
C GLN A 354 57.32 -38.62 -12.70
N SER A 355 57.92 -37.59 -13.28
CA SER A 355 57.22 -36.41 -13.82
C SER A 355 56.27 -36.73 -14.98
N GLU A 356 56.58 -37.72 -15.82
CA GLU A 356 55.71 -38.16 -16.92
C GLU A 356 54.50 -38.95 -16.38
N ILE A 357 54.75 -39.78 -15.35
CA ILE A 357 53.72 -40.53 -14.63
C ILE A 357 52.76 -39.57 -13.91
N ASP A 358 53.30 -38.60 -13.17
CA ASP A 358 52.50 -37.64 -12.41
C ASP A 358 51.73 -36.70 -13.35
N PHE A 359 52.32 -36.24 -14.45
CA PHE A 359 51.60 -35.48 -15.48
C PHE A 359 50.41 -36.26 -16.06
N LEU A 360 50.62 -37.50 -16.51
CA LEU A 360 49.53 -38.27 -17.13
C LEU A 360 48.44 -38.65 -16.11
N LYS A 361 48.83 -38.84 -14.84
CA LYS A 361 47.93 -39.03 -13.69
C LYS A 361 47.09 -37.79 -13.42
N GLU A 362 47.68 -36.60 -13.35
CA GLU A 362 46.96 -35.35 -13.15
C GLU A 362 46.00 -35.08 -14.32
N LEU A 363 46.44 -35.28 -15.55
CA LEU A 363 45.60 -35.11 -16.74
C LEU A 363 44.41 -36.08 -16.76
N ALA A 364 44.62 -37.36 -16.45
CA ALA A 364 43.53 -38.34 -16.35
C ALA A 364 42.54 -38.00 -15.21
N GLY A 365 43.05 -37.47 -14.08
CA GLY A 365 42.23 -36.95 -12.99
C GLY A 365 41.38 -35.75 -13.41
N GLN A 366 41.96 -34.78 -14.14
CA GLN A 366 41.25 -33.60 -14.65
C GLN A 366 40.16 -33.99 -15.68
N VAL A 367 40.43 -34.97 -16.55
CA VAL A 367 39.42 -35.54 -17.45
C VAL A 367 38.28 -36.17 -16.64
N GLY A 368 38.60 -36.95 -15.61
CA GLY A 368 37.62 -37.55 -14.70
C GLY A 368 36.74 -36.54 -13.96
N VAL A 369 37.33 -35.45 -13.45
CA VAL A 369 36.59 -34.34 -12.82
C VAL A 369 35.68 -33.65 -13.84
N SER A 370 36.17 -33.37 -15.05
CA SER A 370 35.40 -32.71 -16.12
C SER A 370 34.17 -33.52 -16.56
N LEU A 371 34.31 -34.86 -16.66
CA LEU A 371 33.21 -35.78 -16.95
C LEU A 371 32.20 -35.88 -15.80
N SER A 372 32.66 -35.75 -14.56
CA SER A 372 31.81 -35.69 -13.37
C SER A 372 30.98 -34.40 -13.37
N SER A 373 31.60 -33.28 -13.73
CA SER A 373 30.92 -31.98 -13.88
C SER A 373 29.87 -31.99 -14.99
N LEU A 374 30.12 -32.68 -16.11
CA LEU A 374 29.14 -32.87 -17.20
C LEU A 374 27.88 -33.64 -16.75
N THR A 375 28.07 -34.72 -15.99
CA THR A 375 26.96 -35.53 -15.45
C THR A 375 26.12 -34.72 -14.45
N LEU A 376 26.79 -33.98 -13.55
CA LEU A 376 26.11 -33.11 -12.59
C LEU A 376 25.42 -31.91 -13.26
N ALA A 377 26.02 -31.32 -14.30
CA ALA A 377 25.45 -30.20 -15.05
C ALA A 377 24.23 -30.62 -15.86
N THR A 378 24.22 -31.81 -16.45
CA THR A 378 23.04 -32.33 -17.19
C THR A 378 21.89 -32.69 -16.25
N GLN A 379 22.15 -33.26 -15.06
CA GLN A 379 21.14 -33.41 -14.01
C GLN A 379 20.59 -32.04 -13.56
N LYS A 380 21.46 -31.10 -13.19
CA LYS A 380 21.05 -29.76 -12.75
C LYS A 380 20.33 -28.96 -13.83
N ALA A 381 20.65 -29.16 -15.11
CA ALA A 381 19.95 -28.53 -16.22
C ALA A 381 18.53 -29.10 -16.39
N ALA A 382 18.36 -30.42 -16.32
CA ALA A 382 17.03 -31.05 -16.37
C ALA A 382 16.16 -30.69 -15.15
N GLU A 383 16.78 -30.53 -13.98
CA GLU A 383 16.13 -30.05 -12.76
C GLU A 383 15.75 -28.56 -12.87
N ALA A 384 16.67 -27.71 -13.34
CA ALA A 384 16.43 -26.29 -13.57
C ALA A 384 15.37 -26.01 -14.67
N GLU A 385 15.28 -26.84 -15.71
CA GLU A 385 14.24 -26.70 -16.74
C GLU A 385 12.84 -27.04 -16.18
N ARG A 386 12.75 -28.05 -15.31
CA ARG A 386 11.52 -28.40 -14.57
C ARG A 386 11.14 -27.29 -13.57
N VAL A 387 12.12 -26.71 -12.87
CA VAL A 387 11.92 -25.58 -11.94
C VAL A 387 11.64 -24.24 -12.66
N GLN A 388 12.05 -24.08 -13.92
CA GLN A 388 11.63 -22.93 -14.75
C GLN A 388 10.16 -23.05 -15.16
N ARG A 389 9.72 -24.22 -15.65
CA ARG A 389 8.32 -24.48 -16.01
C ARG A 389 7.34 -24.26 -14.85
N TRP A 390 7.81 -24.42 -13.60
CA TRP A 390 7.06 -24.09 -12.38
C TRP A 390 6.69 -22.61 -12.25
N LYS A 391 7.54 -21.67 -12.68
CA LYS A 391 7.29 -20.22 -12.51
C LYS A 391 6.03 -19.75 -13.23
N ASP A 392 5.60 -20.47 -14.27
CA ASP A 392 4.42 -20.12 -15.08
C ASP A 392 3.11 -20.70 -14.52
N VAL A 393 3.16 -21.75 -13.70
CA VAL A 393 1.97 -22.46 -13.20
C VAL A 393 1.26 -21.68 -12.09
N THR A 394 1.98 -21.22 -11.07
CA THR A 394 1.38 -20.50 -9.92
C THR A 394 0.69 -19.18 -10.33
N PRO A 395 1.25 -18.34 -11.22
CA PRO A 395 0.55 -17.17 -11.73
C PRO A 395 -0.76 -17.51 -12.45
N ARG A 396 -0.82 -18.63 -13.18
CA ARG A 396 -2.02 -19.07 -13.91
C ARG A 396 -3.13 -19.61 -13.00
N ILE A 397 -2.76 -20.35 -11.96
CA ILE A 397 -3.72 -20.81 -10.94
C ILE A 397 -4.36 -19.59 -10.23
N ARG A 398 -3.56 -18.53 -10.00
CA ARG A 398 -4.01 -17.28 -9.38
C ARG A 398 -4.64 -16.26 -10.35
N SER A 399 -4.62 -16.47 -11.66
CA SER A 399 -5.09 -15.46 -12.63
C SER A 399 -6.59 -15.46 -12.89
N SER A 400 -7.28 -16.59 -12.65
CA SER A 400 -8.74 -16.64 -12.72
C SER A 400 -9.37 -16.31 -11.37
N LEU A 401 -10.56 -15.71 -11.41
CA LEU A 401 -11.44 -15.48 -10.26
C LEU A 401 -12.65 -16.42 -10.26
N ASN A 402 -12.71 -17.38 -11.19
CA ASN A 402 -13.75 -18.40 -11.28
C ASN A 402 -13.23 -19.72 -10.71
N GLN A 403 -13.82 -20.18 -9.62
CA GLN A 403 -13.49 -21.45 -8.96
C GLN A 403 -13.42 -22.65 -9.92
N GLU A 404 -14.35 -22.76 -10.89
CA GLU A 404 -14.34 -23.88 -11.85
C GLU A 404 -13.13 -23.83 -12.80
N GLU A 405 -12.75 -22.62 -13.21
CA GLU A 405 -11.60 -22.38 -14.10
C GLU A 405 -10.27 -22.57 -13.36
N ILE A 406 -10.17 -22.12 -12.10
CA ILE A 406 -9.02 -22.38 -11.22
C ILE A 406 -8.78 -23.89 -11.08
N LEU A 407 -9.84 -24.66 -10.76
CA LEU A 407 -9.76 -26.11 -10.60
C LEU A 407 -9.34 -26.82 -11.90
N LYS A 408 -9.95 -26.47 -13.04
CA LYS A 408 -9.62 -27.04 -14.37
C LYS A 408 -8.20 -26.69 -14.83
N THR A 409 -7.76 -25.45 -14.61
CA THR A 409 -6.41 -24.99 -14.96
C THR A 409 -5.36 -25.74 -14.15
N THR A 410 -5.59 -25.89 -12.84
CA THR A 410 -4.66 -26.56 -11.93
C THR A 410 -4.39 -28.02 -12.35
N VAL A 411 -5.43 -28.81 -12.64
CA VAL A 411 -5.25 -30.20 -13.08
C VAL A 411 -4.56 -30.30 -14.45
N ALA A 412 -4.83 -29.38 -15.37
CA ALA A 412 -4.25 -29.39 -16.72
C ALA A 412 -2.77 -29.00 -16.74
N GLU A 413 -2.40 -27.95 -16.01
CA GLU A 413 -1.01 -27.48 -15.90
C GLU A 413 -0.15 -28.50 -15.14
N LEU A 414 -0.62 -29.03 -14.00
CA LEU A 414 0.10 -30.07 -13.25
C LEU A 414 0.36 -31.35 -14.06
N ARG A 415 -0.66 -31.84 -14.79
CA ARG A 415 -0.52 -33.05 -15.61
C ARG A 415 0.57 -32.86 -16.68
N THR A 416 0.66 -31.65 -17.24
CA THR A 416 1.62 -31.30 -18.28
C THR A 416 3.02 -31.06 -17.70
N ALA A 417 3.14 -30.35 -16.58
CA ALA A 417 4.40 -30.04 -15.92
C ALA A 417 5.11 -31.28 -15.37
N LEU A 418 4.38 -32.19 -14.71
CA LEU A 418 4.91 -33.42 -14.12
C LEU A 418 4.91 -34.64 -15.08
N ASN A 419 4.47 -34.45 -16.33
CA ASN A 419 4.28 -35.48 -17.34
C ASN A 419 3.52 -36.71 -16.79
N LEU A 420 2.27 -36.49 -16.38
CA LEU A 420 1.43 -37.49 -15.71
C LEU A 420 0.36 -38.08 -16.62
N ASP A 421 -0.01 -39.32 -16.31
CA ASP A 421 -1.14 -40.00 -16.95
C ASP A 421 -2.47 -39.35 -16.55
N ARG A 422 -2.62 -38.92 -15.28
CA ARG A 422 -3.82 -38.24 -14.76
C ARG A 422 -3.51 -37.34 -13.56
N VAL A 423 -4.24 -36.23 -13.45
CA VAL A 423 -4.35 -35.43 -12.24
C VAL A 423 -5.84 -35.18 -11.97
N VAL A 424 -6.27 -35.33 -10.71
CA VAL A 424 -7.65 -35.10 -10.28
C VAL A 424 -7.70 -34.22 -9.04
N ILE A 425 -8.81 -33.51 -8.87
CA ILE A 425 -9.19 -32.86 -7.60
C ILE A 425 -10.48 -33.49 -7.12
N CYS A 426 -10.42 -34.08 -5.93
CA CYS A 426 -11.53 -34.67 -5.20
C CYS A 426 -12.02 -33.68 -4.14
N ARG A 427 -13.25 -33.17 -4.24
CA ARG A 427 -13.87 -32.32 -3.22
C ARG A 427 -14.67 -33.19 -2.25
N PHE A 428 -14.55 -32.94 -0.96
CA PHE A 428 -15.39 -33.62 0.04
C PHE A 428 -16.82 -33.07 0.02
N GLU A 429 -17.80 -33.98 0.14
CA GLU A 429 -19.22 -33.64 0.35
C GLU A 429 -19.63 -33.81 1.81
N ASP A 430 -19.12 -34.88 2.43
CA ASP A 430 -19.24 -35.19 3.86
C ASP A 430 -17.99 -35.98 4.31
N TYR A 431 -17.98 -36.51 5.53
CA TYR A 431 -16.85 -37.27 6.08
C TYR A 431 -16.62 -38.63 5.43
N ALA A 432 -17.56 -39.14 4.63
CA ALA A 432 -17.51 -40.46 3.99
C ALA A 432 -17.45 -40.41 2.45
N ARG A 433 -17.73 -39.26 1.81
CA ARG A 433 -17.86 -39.15 0.35
C ARG A 433 -17.03 -38.00 -0.23
N ALA A 434 -16.22 -38.34 -1.24
CA ALA A 434 -15.46 -37.39 -2.05
C ALA A 434 -15.85 -37.51 -3.52
N THR A 435 -16.14 -36.39 -4.19
CA THR A 435 -16.49 -36.39 -5.63
C THR A 435 -15.38 -35.74 -6.45
N ILE A 436 -15.00 -36.36 -7.57
CA ILE A 436 -13.98 -35.80 -8.49
C ILE A 436 -14.58 -34.60 -9.22
N THR A 437 -14.21 -33.38 -8.80
CA THR A 437 -14.75 -32.11 -9.33
C THR A 437 -13.93 -31.53 -10.48
N ALA A 438 -12.66 -31.94 -10.63
CA ALA A 438 -11.84 -31.60 -11.79
C ALA A 438 -10.87 -32.73 -12.14
N GLU A 439 -10.58 -32.89 -13.42
CA GLU A 439 -9.72 -33.94 -13.95
C GLU A 439 -8.97 -33.44 -15.19
N SER A 440 -7.69 -33.81 -15.31
CA SER A 440 -6.98 -33.84 -16.58
C SER A 440 -6.40 -35.23 -16.77
N VAL A 441 -6.58 -35.81 -17.96
CA VAL A 441 -6.13 -37.17 -18.28
C VAL A 441 -5.40 -37.18 -19.63
N ALA A 442 -4.35 -38.00 -19.73
CA ALA A 442 -3.64 -38.22 -20.98
C ALA A 442 -4.48 -39.11 -21.95
N PRO A 443 -4.33 -38.95 -23.28
CA PRO A 443 -5.07 -39.74 -24.25
C PRO A 443 -4.88 -41.26 -24.05
N GLY A 444 -5.96 -42.03 -24.14
CA GLY A 444 -5.96 -43.49 -24.01
C GLY A 444 -6.34 -44.02 -22.62
N TRP A 445 -6.45 -43.16 -21.61
CA TRP A 445 -6.91 -43.54 -20.26
C TRP A 445 -8.37 -43.11 -20.00
N LEU A 446 -9.05 -43.85 -19.13
CA LEU A 446 -10.47 -43.65 -18.81
C LEU A 446 -10.68 -42.43 -17.90
N GLN A 447 -11.62 -41.55 -18.28
CA GLN A 447 -12.04 -40.39 -17.48
C GLN A 447 -12.84 -40.82 -16.25
N THR A 448 -12.67 -40.08 -15.16
CA THR A 448 -13.28 -40.31 -13.85
C THR A 448 -13.92 -39.07 -13.23
N LEU A 449 -13.99 -37.94 -13.95
CA LEU A 449 -14.76 -36.75 -13.57
C LEU A 449 -16.20 -37.10 -13.14
N SER A 450 -16.69 -36.42 -12.10
CA SER A 450 -18.00 -36.64 -11.46
C SER A 450 -18.22 -38.02 -10.83
N LYS A 451 -17.20 -38.89 -10.76
CA LYS A 451 -17.28 -40.12 -9.95
C LYS A 451 -17.17 -39.76 -8.47
N THR A 452 -18.13 -40.21 -7.66
CA THR A 452 -18.05 -40.21 -6.20
C THR A 452 -17.26 -41.43 -5.72
N LEU A 453 -16.44 -41.21 -4.70
CA LEU A 453 -15.59 -42.18 -4.02
C LEU A 453 -16.11 -42.31 -2.59
N ASP A 454 -16.67 -43.47 -2.26
CA ASP A 454 -17.10 -43.80 -0.91
C ASP A 454 -15.90 -44.31 -0.11
N ALA A 455 -15.49 -43.57 0.92
CA ALA A 455 -14.40 -43.91 1.82
C ALA A 455 -14.97 -44.18 3.23
N PRO A 456 -14.70 -45.35 3.84
CA PRO A 456 -15.25 -45.73 5.15
C PRO A 456 -14.46 -45.08 6.31
N LEU A 457 -14.32 -43.76 6.28
CA LEU A 457 -13.68 -42.96 7.33
C LEU A 457 -14.69 -42.65 8.45
N LYS A 458 -14.23 -42.62 9.70
CA LYS A 458 -15.08 -42.26 10.84
C LYS A 458 -15.08 -40.75 11.03
N GLU A 459 -16.14 -40.25 11.66
CA GLU A 459 -16.23 -38.87 12.13
C GLU A 459 -15.07 -38.59 13.11
N GLY A 460 -14.14 -37.71 12.71
CA GLY A 460 -12.87 -37.43 13.40
C GLY A 460 -11.61 -37.75 12.58
N ASP A 461 -11.58 -38.84 11.80
CA ASP A 461 -10.41 -39.24 11.01
C ASP A 461 -10.03 -38.18 9.95
N MET A 462 -11.05 -37.48 9.42
CA MET A 462 -10.95 -36.42 8.41
C MET A 462 -10.37 -35.09 8.94
N GLU A 463 -10.34 -34.86 10.26
CA GLU A 463 -9.68 -33.69 10.85
C GLU A 463 -8.23 -33.98 11.25
N GLU A 464 -7.93 -35.22 11.67
CA GLU A 464 -6.56 -35.61 12.05
C GLU A 464 -5.69 -36.01 10.86
N LEU A 465 -6.16 -36.83 9.91
CA LEU A 465 -5.32 -37.37 8.84
C LEU A 465 -4.74 -36.29 7.90
N PRO A 466 -5.52 -35.33 7.36
CA PRO A 466 -4.99 -34.28 6.49
C PRO A 466 -4.06 -33.28 7.20
N ARG A 467 -4.13 -33.20 8.54
CA ARG A 467 -3.26 -32.36 9.37
C ARG A 467 -1.99 -33.09 9.83
N ARG A 468 -2.01 -34.42 9.95
CA ARG A 468 -0.82 -35.25 10.25
C ARG A 468 0.05 -35.51 9.02
N GLU A 469 -0.57 -35.85 7.89
CA GLU A 469 0.12 -36.09 6.61
C GLU A 469 -0.51 -35.22 5.50
N PRO A 470 -0.10 -33.94 5.37
CA PRO A 470 -0.67 -33.03 4.36
C PRO A 470 -0.32 -33.44 2.92
N LEU A 471 0.68 -34.32 2.76
CA LEU A 471 1.18 -34.85 1.50
C LEU A 471 1.58 -36.32 1.70
N ARG A 472 1.15 -37.20 0.78
CA ARG A 472 1.45 -38.64 0.81
C ARG A 472 1.84 -39.13 -0.57
N THR A 473 2.85 -39.99 -0.62
CA THR A 473 3.45 -40.51 -1.86
C THR A 473 3.50 -42.03 -1.82
N VAL A 474 3.23 -42.68 -2.96
CA VAL A 474 3.25 -44.13 -3.13
C VAL A 474 3.81 -44.47 -4.51
N ASP A 475 4.98 -45.07 -4.55
CA ASP A 475 5.65 -45.42 -5.81
C ASP A 475 4.98 -46.61 -6.51
N ASN A 476 4.56 -47.61 -5.73
CA ASN A 476 3.93 -48.84 -6.19
C ASN A 476 2.82 -49.32 -5.23
N ILE A 477 1.55 -49.22 -5.64
CA ILE A 477 0.41 -49.62 -4.80
C ILE A 477 0.36 -51.11 -4.46
N LYS A 478 1.14 -51.98 -5.13
CA LYS A 478 1.21 -53.41 -4.84
C LYS A 478 2.21 -53.77 -3.74
N GLU A 479 3.19 -52.90 -3.49
CA GLU A 479 4.29 -53.11 -2.55
C GLU A 479 4.13 -52.23 -1.30
N ALA A 480 3.38 -51.12 -1.41
CA ALA A 480 3.04 -50.26 -0.28
C ALA A 480 2.01 -50.90 0.66
N ASN A 481 2.22 -50.69 1.96
CA ASN A 481 1.29 -51.09 3.02
C ASN A 481 0.10 -50.10 3.08
N LEU A 482 -0.90 -50.31 2.22
CA LEU A 482 -2.10 -49.47 2.11
C LEU A 482 -3.28 -50.06 2.87
N ALA A 483 -4.19 -49.20 3.34
CA ALA A 483 -5.46 -49.65 3.90
C ALA A 483 -6.34 -50.29 2.81
N ASP A 484 -7.14 -51.30 3.16
CA ASP A 484 -7.95 -52.08 2.20
C ASP A 484 -8.86 -51.21 1.33
N TRP A 485 -9.46 -50.17 1.91
CA TRP A 485 -10.33 -49.23 1.19
C TRP A 485 -9.54 -48.39 0.17
N GLU A 486 -8.36 -47.91 0.55
CA GLU A 486 -7.49 -47.09 -0.28
C GLU A 486 -6.91 -47.92 -1.45
N TYR A 487 -6.41 -49.12 -1.17
CA TYR A 487 -5.97 -50.06 -2.20
C TYR A 487 -7.11 -50.41 -3.17
N THR A 488 -8.33 -50.60 -2.66
CA THR A 488 -9.52 -50.88 -3.48
C THR A 488 -9.85 -49.71 -4.41
N ILE A 489 -9.88 -48.48 -3.92
CA ILE A 489 -10.13 -47.27 -4.73
C ILE A 489 -9.03 -47.09 -5.78
N MET A 490 -7.76 -47.16 -5.40
CA MET A 490 -6.63 -46.99 -6.32
C MET A 490 -6.62 -48.07 -7.41
N LYS A 491 -6.96 -49.31 -7.07
CA LYS A 491 -7.14 -50.42 -8.02
C LYS A 491 -8.31 -50.20 -8.98
N GLN A 492 -9.46 -49.72 -8.49
CA GLN A 492 -10.61 -49.35 -9.36
C GLN A 492 -10.26 -48.21 -10.32
N LEU A 493 -9.48 -47.23 -9.86
CA LEU A 493 -9.00 -46.10 -10.68
C LEU A 493 -7.83 -46.49 -11.61
N GLN A 494 -7.39 -47.75 -11.59
CA GLN A 494 -6.27 -48.32 -12.36
C GLN A 494 -4.88 -47.74 -12.03
N VAL A 495 -4.73 -47.08 -10.89
CA VAL A 495 -3.48 -46.47 -10.42
C VAL A 495 -2.39 -47.53 -10.22
N LYS A 496 -1.13 -47.13 -10.39
CA LYS A 496 0.07 -47.95 -10.12
C LYS A 496 0.98 -47.29 -9.09
N GLY A 497 1.09 -45.96 -9.12
CA GLY A 497 1.66 -45.12 -8.07
C GLY A 497 1.00 -43.74 -8.08
N TYR A 498 1.00 -43.04 -6.94
CA TYR A 498 0.35 -41.73 -6.80
C TYR A 498 1.08 -40.78 -5.82
N MET A 499 0.78 -39.49 -5.97
CA MET A 499 0.93 -38.48 -4.92
C MET A 499 -0.45 -37.91 -4.59
N MET A 500 -0.70 -37.62 -3.32
CA MET A 500 -1.94 -37.02 -2.82
C MET A 500 -1.62 -35.91 -1.83
N ALA A 501 -2.20 -34.73 -2.03
CA ALA A 501 -1.98 -33.55 -1.20
C ALA A 501 -3.31 -32.94 -0.76
N SER A 502 -3.37 -32.43 0.46
CA SER A 502 -4.57 -31.82 1.04
C SER A 502 -4.73 -30.37 0.58
N ILE A 503 -5.91 -30.04 0.05
CA ILE A 503 -6.29 -28.68 -0.31
C ILE A 503 -6.97 -28.07 0.93
N ILE A 504 -6.36 -27.06 1.52
CA ILE A 504 -6.83 -26.41 2.74
C ILE A 504 -7.39 -25.02 2.39
N ARG A 505 -8.57 -24.70 2.92
CA ARG A 505 -9.26 -23.41 2.78
C ARG A 505 -9.57 -22.87 4.16
N GLY A 506 -9.03 -21.70 4.51
CA GLY A 506 -8.96 -21.24 5.90
C GLY A 506 -8.36 -22.30 6.83
N ASP A 507 -9.17 -22.82 7.76
CA ASP A 507 -8.83 -23.88 8.71
C ASP A 507 -9.38 -25.27 8.33
N LYS A 508 -10.14 -25.38 7.22
CA LYS A 508 -10.86 -26.59 6.80
C LYS A 508 -10.24 -27.27 5.59
N VAL A 509 -10.38 -28.59 5.54
CA VAL A 509 -9.95 -29.41 4.39
C VAL A 509 -11.04 -29.35 3.33
N TYR A 510 -10.73 -28.79 2.17
CA TYR A 510 -11.65 -28.70 1.03
C TYR A 510 -11.70 -29.99 0.22
N GLY A 511 -10.59 -30.72 0.16
CA GLY A 511 -10.44 -31.90 -0.69
C GLY A 511 -9.00 -32.37 -0.83
N TRP A 512 -8.79 -33.29 -1.77
CA TRP A 512 -7.48 -33.77 -2.18
C TRP A 512 -7.16 -33.40 -3.63
N LEU A 513 -5.91 -33.01 -3.86
CA LEU A 513 -5.27 -32.97 -5.17
C LEU A 513 -4.48 -34.27 -5.34
N CYS A 514 -4.76 -35.06 -6.38
CA CYS A 514 -4.11 -36.36 -6.61
C CYS A 514 -3.45 -36.43 -8.00
N ALA A 515 -2.18 -36.82 -8.02
CA ALA A 515 -1.40 -37.13 -9.22
C ALA A 515 -1.26 -38.64 -9.35
N HIS A 516 -1.65 -39.21 -10.50
CA HIS A 516 -1.62 -40.65 -10.72
C HIS A 516 -0.69 -41.03 -11.87
N SER A 517 0.14 -42.06 -11.66
CA SER A 517 0.70 -42.85 -12.76
C SER A 517 -0.08 -44.15 -12.91
N LEU A 518 -0.49 -44.43 -14.14
CA LEU A 518 -1.37 -45.54 -14.54
C LEU A 518 -0.59 -46.57 -15.37
N ALA A 519 0.38 -46.11 -16.16
CA ALA A 519 1.17 -46.96 -17.04
C ALA A 519 2.09 -47.94 -16.28
N LYS A 520 2.74 -47.45 -15.21
CA LYS A 520 3.73 -48.20 -14.42
C LYS A 520 3.90 -47.60 -13.02
N PRO A 521 4.48 -48.33 -12.05
CA PRO A 521 5.04 -47.73 -10.85
C PRO A 521 6.02 -46.59 -11.19
N ARG A 522 6.04 -45.55 -10.36
CA ARG A 522 6.87 -44.35 -10.56
C ARG A 522 7.48 -43.94 -9.23
N ILE A 523 8.81 -43.82 -9.20
CA ILE A 523 9.53 -43.19 -8.10
C ILE A 523 9.30 -41.68 -8.20
N TRP A 524 8.83 -41.07 -7.12
CA TRP A 524 8.63 -39.62 -7.03
C TRP A 524 9.90 -38.92 -6.57
N LEU A 525 10.30 -37.85 -7.25
CA LEU A 525 11.50 -37.07 -6.87
C LEU A 525 11.12 -35.99 -5.84
N ASP A 526 12.01 -35.69 -4.88
CA ASP A 526 11.76 -34.67 -3.84
C ASP A 526 11.33 -33.30 -4.42
N ALA A 527 11.89 -32.91 -5.56
CA ALA A 527 11.49 -31.69 -6.27
C ALA A 527 10.05 -31.76 -6.82
N GLU A 528 9.58 -32.93 -7.26
CA GLU A 528 8.20 -33.14 -7.73
C GLU A 528 7.22 -33.17 -6.55
N ILE A 529 7.64 -33.77 -5.43
CA ILE A 529 6.89 -33.88 -4.18
C ILE A 529 6.64 -32.49 -3.57
N ASN A 530 7.72 -31.70 -3.39
CA ASN A 530 7.64 -30.33 -2.86
C ASN A 530 6.80 -29.41 -3.76
N LEU A 531 6.98 -29.52 -5.09
CA LEU A 531 6.20 -28.77 -6.08
C LEU A 531 4.70 -29.09 -5.99
N PHE A 532 4.34 -30.36 -5.83
CA PHE A 532 2.95 -30.80 -5.76
C PHE A 532 2.25 -30.32 -4.47
N ALA A 533 2.95 -30.34 -3.34
CA ALA A 533 2.46 -29.80 -2.08
C ALA A 533 2.22 -28.29 -2.14
N GLU A 534 3.15 -27.52 -2.71
CA GLU A 534 3.00 -26.08 -2.87
C GLU A 534 1.78 -25.76 -3.76
N VAL A 535 1.56 -26.49 -4.86
CA VAL A 535 0.37 -26.28 -5.71
C VAL A 535 -0.94 -26.57 -4.96
N ALA A 536 -0.99 -27.58 -4.09
CA ALA A 536 -2.19 -27.84 -3.27
C ALA A 536 -2.49 -26.68 -2.30
N SER A 537 -1.45 -26.10 -1.69
CA SER A 537 -1.55 -24.90 -0.84
C SER A 537 -2.00 -23.67 -1.64
N GLN A 538 -1.37 -23.41 -2.78
CA GLN A 538 -1.69 -22.28 -3.65
C GLN A 538 -3.10 -22.35 -4.24
N LEU A 539 -3.59 -23.55 -4.55
CA LEU A 539 -4.96 -23.79 -4.96
C LEU A 539 -5.95 -23.41 -3.85
N GLY A 540 -5.68 -23.80 -2.60
CA GLY A 540 -6.50 -23.42 -1.44
C GLY A 540 -6.65 -21.90 -1.30
N LEU A 541 -5.53 -21.18 -1.34
CA LEU A 541 -5.49 -19.72 -1.28
C LEU A 541 -6.22 -19.05 -2.46
N ALA A 542 -6.06 -19.56 -3.68
CA ALA A 542 -6.72 -19.02 -4.87
C ALA A 542 -8.26 -19.17 -4.79
N LEU A 543 -8.75 -20.28 -4.22
CA LEU A 543 -10.17 -20.51 -3.98
C LEU A 543 -10.76 -19.55 -2.93
N ASP A 544 -10.04 -19.29 -1.83
CA ASP A 544 -10.45 -18.31 -0.82
C ASP A 544 -10.43 -16.86 -1.38
N GLN A 545 -9.44 -16.53 -2.21
CA GLN A 545 -9.36 -15.23 -2.88
C GLN A 545 -10.52 -15.00 -3.88
N ALA A 546 -10.95 -16.04 -4.61
CA ALA A 546 -12.07 -15.96 -5.53
C ALA A 546 -13.39 -15.63 -4.81
N ASP A 547 -13.67 -16.31 -3.68
CA ASP A 547 -14.88 -16.06 -2.88
C ASP A 547 -14.88 -14.64 -2.27
N LEU A 548 -13.74 -14.16 -1.75
CA LEU A 548 -13.62 -12.80 -1.21
C LEU A 548 -13.83 -11.72 -2.29
N LEU A 549 -13.33 -11.95 -3.51
CA LEU A 549 -13.50 -11.01 -4.62
C LEU A 549 -14.92 -11.00 -5.16
N LYS A 550 -15.61 -12.14 -5.15
CA LYS A 550 -17.05 -12.21 -5.46
C LYS A 550 -17.88 -11.36 -4.47
N GLN A 551 -17.66 -11.52 -3.17
CA GLN A 551 -18.33 -10.71 -2.14
C GLN A 551 -18.07 -9.20 -2.31
N ARG A 552 -16.82 -8.82 -2.64
CA ARG A 552 -16.48 -7.42 -2.93
C ARG A 552 -17.17 -6.87 -4.18
N ALA A 553 -17.35 -7.68 -5.22
CA ALA A 553 -18.05 -7.28 -6.43
C ALA A 553 -19.55 -7.05 -6.17
N GLU A 554 -20.19 -7.96 -5.43
CA GLU A 554 -21.61 -7.84 -5.02
C GLU A 554 -21.85 -6.58 -4.17
N ALA A 555 -20.97 -6.30 -3.19
CA ALA A 555 -21.03 -5.08 -2.39
C ALA A 555 -20.80 -3.79 -3.22
N ALA A 556 -19.88 -3.83 -4.19
CA ALA A 556 -19.63 -2.69 -5.08
C ALA A 556 -20.82 -2.40 -6.02
N GLU A 557 -21.49 -3.44 -6.52
CA GLU A 557 -22.70 -3.29 -7.35
C GLU A 557 -23.85 -2.65 -6.54
N GLN A 558 -24.09 -3.13 -5.32
CA GLN A 558 -25.10 -2.52 -4.44
C GLN A 558 -24.77 -1.05 -4.11
N ALA A 559 -23.50 -0.72 -3.84
CA ALA A 559 -23.08 0.66 -3.59
C ALA A 559 -23.30 1.57 -4.82
N GLN A 560 -23.05 1.05 -6.03
CA GLN A 560 -23.35 1.77 -7.28
C GLN A 560 -24.86 2.03 -7.44
N LYS A 561 -25.70 1.03 -7.19
CA LYS A 561 -27.17 1.16 -7.26
C LYS A 561 -27.70 2.12 -6.19
N LEU A 562 -27.21 2.05 -4.95
CA LEU A 562 -27.53 2.99 -3.87
C LEU A 562 -27.22 4.45 -4.26
N ASN A 563 -26.05 4.68 -4.88
CA ASN A 563 -25.67 6.00 -5.37
C ASN A 563 -26.60 6.49 -6.50
N GLN A 564 -27.02 5.63 -7.42
CA GLN A 564 -27.99 5.98 -8.47
C GLN A 564 -29.37 6.38 -7.88
N ILE A 565 -29.87 5.63 -6.90
CA ILE A 565 -31.14 5.94 -6.20
C ILE A 565 -31.01 7.27 -5.46
N THR A 566 -29.91 7.46 -4.71
CA THR A 566 -29.61 8.71 -3.98
C THR A 566 -29.54 9.92 -4.91
N LEU A 567 -28.92 9.78 -6.10
CA LEU A 567 -28.85 10.83 -7.11
C LEU A 567 -30.21 11.16 -7.74
N ARG A 568 -31.14 10.19 -7.85
CA ARG A 568 -32.51 10.46 -8.30
C ARG A 568 -33.30 11.20 -7.22
N MET A 569 -33.24 10.75 -5.96
CA MET A 569 -33.91 11.42 -4.84
C MET A 569 -33.44 12.87 -4.67
N ARG A 570 -32.12 13.11 -4.56
CA ARG A 570 -31.56 14.47 -4.34
C ARG A 570 -31.71 15.43 -5.53
N LYS A 571 -32.16 14.96 -6.69
CA LYS A 571 -32.42 15.81 -7.87
C LYS A 571 -33.83 16.38 -7.90
N SER A 572 -34.79 15.78 -7.19
CA SER A 572 -36.16 16.26 -7.17
C SER A 572 -36.43 17.11 -5.92
N LEU A 573 -37.24 18.15 -6.10
CA LEU A 573 -37.85 18.92 -5.01
C LEU A 573 -39.31 18.49 -4.77
N ASN A 574 -39.79 17.49 -5.53
CA ASN A 574 -41.12 16.92 -5.39
C ASN A 574 -41.05 15.70 -4.46
N GLN A 575 -41.69 15.82 -3.30
CA GLN A 575 -41.76 14.77 -2.28
C GLN A 575 -42.27 13.43 -2.84
N GLN A 576 -43.22 13.43 -3.78
CA GLN A 576 -43.74 12.18 -4.36
C GLN A 576 -42.73 11.51 -5.30
N GLU A 577 -41.91 12.28 -6.01
CA GLU A 577 -40.83 11.75 -6.85
C GLU A 577 -39.68 11.19 -6.00
N ILE A 578 -39.34 11.84 -4.87
CA ILE A 578 -38.37 11.33 -3.89
C ILE A 578 -38.81 9.95 -3.39
N PHE A 579 -40.06 9.82 -2.94
CA PHE A 579 -40.60 8.54 -2.48
C PHE A 579 -40.62 7.49 -3.59
N SER A 580 -41.12 7.85 -4.78
CA SER A 580 -41.20 6.94 -5.94
C SER A 580 -39.83 6.45 -6.41
N ALA A 581 -38.81 7.31 -6.41
CA ALA A 581 -37.45 6.95 -6.76
C ALA A 581 -36.84 5.95 -5.76
N ALA A 582 -37.15 6.11 -4.48
CA ALA A 582 -36.70 5.18 -3.44
C ALA A 582 -37.37 3.82 -3.56
N VAL A 583 -38.72 3.74 -3.55
CA VAL A 583 -39.43 2.44 -3.55
C VAL A 583 -39.13 1.63 -4.81
N ASN A 584 -39.15 2.25 -5.99
CA ASN A 584 -38.80 1.56 -7.24
C ASN A 584 -37.36 1.04 -7.21
N GLY A 585 -36.42 1.88 -6.77
CA GLY A 585 -35.02 1.49 -6.62
C GLY A 585 -34.83 0.35 -5.62
N THR A 586 -35.44 0.42 -4.45
CA THR A 586 -35.28 -0.62 -3.42
C THR A 586 -35.93 -1.94 -3.81
N ARG A 587 -37.08 -1.93 -4.49
CA ARG A 587 -37.71 -3.16 -5.00
C ARG A 587 -36.78 -3.85 -6.02
N GLU A 588 -36.18 -3.07 -6.93
CA GLU A 588 -35.27 -3.58 -7.95
C GLU A 588 -33.96 -4.15 -7.38
N VAL A 589 -33.35 -3.50 -6.39
CA VAL A 589 -32.10 -4.01 -5.77
C VAL A 589 -32.37 -5.23 -4.89
N LEU A 590 -33.43 -5.20 -4.08
CA LEU A 590 -33.75 -6.28 -3.14
C LEU A 590 -34.48 -7.46 -3.80
N ALA A 591 -34.96 -7.32 -5.04
CA ALA A 591 -35.89 -8.27 -5.68
C ALA A 591 -37.11 -8.62 -4.80
N ALA A 592 -37.59 -7.67 -4.00
CA ALA A 592 -38.74 -7.84 -3.12
C ALA A 592 -40.06 -7.80 -3.91
N ASP A 593 -41.12 -8.42 -3.38
CA ASP A 593 -42.45 -8.38 -4.01
C ASP A 593 -43.10 -7.00 -3.94
N ARG A 594 -42.84 -6.29 -2.84
CA ARG A 594 -43.33 -4.93 -2.62
C ARG A 594 -42.30 -4.13 -1.82
N THR A 595 -42.17 -2.84 -2.11
CA THR A 595 -41.62 -1.88 -1.16
C THR A 595 -42.53 -0.66 -1.07
N LEU A 596 -42.60 -0.02 0.10
CA LEU A 596 -43.51 1.10 0.34
C LEU A 596 -42.96 2.10 1.34
N VAL A 597 -43.53 3.31 1.33
CA VAL A 597 -43.32 4.35 2.35
C VAL A 597 -44.62 4.58 3.09
N CYS A 598 -44.58 4.45 4.41
CA CYS A 598 -45.64 4.81 5.32
C CYS A 598 -45.25 6.11 6.05
N LEU A 599 -46.02 7.19 5.90
CA LEU A 599 -45.82 8.41 6.70
C LEU A 599 -46.69 8.38 7.95
N LEU A 600 -46.15 8.88 9.05
CA LEU A 600 -46.86 8.98 10.33
C LEU A 600 -47.48 10.38 10.47
N ASP A 601 -48.74 10.43 10.90
CA ASP A 601 -49.39 11.69 11.30
C ASP A 601 -49.03 12.09 12.75
N LYS A 602 -49.56 13.22 13.23
CA LYS A 602 -49.31 13.73 14.59
C LYS A 602 -49.83 12.82 15.71
N ASN A 603 -50.74 11.89 15.39
CA ASN A 603 -51.30 10.91 16.29
C ASN A 603 -50.64 9.52 16.10
N SER A 604 -49.51 9.46 15.37
CA SER A 604 -48.79 8.25 14.98
C SER A 604 -49.56 7.28 14.07
N HIS A 605 -50.64 7.70 13.41
CA HIS A 605 -51.29 6.86 12.40
C HIS A 605 -50.48 6.83 11.11
N GLY A 606 -50.30 5.63 10.55
CA GLY A 606 -49.62 5.43 9.29
C GLY A 606 -50.53 5.66 8.08
N THR A 607 -50.02 6.30 7.03
CA THR A 607 -50.65 6.31 5.70
C THR A 607 -49.62 5.90 4.66
N PHE A 608 -49.95 4.93 3.81
CA PHE A 608 -49.07 4.53 2.71
C PHE A 608 -49.10 5.55 1.57
N VAL A 609 -47.99 6.25 1.32
CA VAL A 609 -47.91 7.37 0.36
C VAL A 609 -47.17 7.05 -0.93
N ALA A 610 -46.37 5.98 -0.94
CA ALA A 610 -45.71 5.47 -2.14
C ALA A 610 -45.53 3.96 -2.04
N GLU A 611 -45.60 3.29 -3.18
CA GLU A 611 -45.50 1.84 -3.30
C GLU A 611 -44.85 1.48 -4.64
N SER A 612 -44.03 0.43 -4.64
CA SER A 612 -43.57 -0.28 -5.82
C SER A 612 -43.89 -1.76 -5.63
N LEU A 613 -44.56 -2.39 -6.60
CA LEU A 613 -45.06 -3.76 -6.50
C LEU A 613 -44.70 -4.58 -7.75
N ASN A 614 -44.46 -5.87 -7.57
CA ASN A 614 -44.41 -6.85 -8.66
C ASN A 614 -45.82 -7.18 -9.16
N GLU A 615 -45.94 -7.57 -10.42
CA GLU A 615 -47.22 -8.00 -11.01
C GLU A 615 -47.86 -9.15 -10.21
N GLY A 616 -49.17 -9.08 -9.99
CA GLY A 616 -49.96 -10.09 -9.28
C GLY A 616 -50.33 -9.78 -7.84
N TRP A 617 -49.80 -8.70 -7.24
CA TRP A 617 -50.11 -8.30 -5.86
C TRP A 617 -51.06 -7.09 -5.81
N PHE A 618 -51.99 -7.09 -4.84
CA PHE A 618 -52.85 -5.93 -4.57
C PHE A 618 -52.03 -4.73 -4.08
N SER A 619 -52.43 -3.51 -4.47
CA SER A 619 -51.81 -2.27 -3.99
C SER A 619 -52.29 -1.95 -2.56
N ALA A 620 -51.37 -1.45 -1.73
CA ALA A 620 -51.66 -0.88 -0.42
C ALA A 620 -51.63 0.67 -0.41
N LEU A 621 -51.42 1.30 -1.56
CA LEU A 621 -51.27 2.76 -1.68
C LEU A 621 -52.56 3.49 -1.24
N GLY A 622 -52.42 4.48 -0.36
CA GLY A 622 -53.53 5.28 0.17
C GLY A 622 -54.25 4.68 1.37
N GLU A 623 -54.01 3.41 1.71
CA GLU A 623 -54.56 2.80 2.92
C GLU A 623 -54.00 3.45 4.19
N LYS A 624 -54.85 3.52 5.22
CA LYS A 624 -54.53 4.11 6.53
C LYS A 624 -54.44 3.04 7.61
N ILE A 625 -53.29 2.96 8.25
CA ILE A 625 -53.07 2.15 9.44
C ILE A 625 -53.33 3.02 10.66
N SER A 626 -54.54 2.89 11.20
CA SER A 626 -54.91 3.36 12.54
C SER A 626 -55.11 2.12 13.41
N ASP A 627 -54.12 1.79 14.24
CA ASP A 627 -54.12 0.56 15.01
C ASP A 627 -53.86 0.84 16.51
N GLN A 628 -54.76 0.34 17.37
CA GLN A 628 -54.65 0.43 18.83
C GLN A 628 -53.49 -0.41 19.39
N CYS A 629 -53.01 -1.39 18.62
CA CYS A 629 -51.87 -2.24 18.97
C CYS A 629 -50.50 -1.60 18.64
N PHE A 630 -50.48 -0.48 17.91
CA PHE A 630 -49.28 0.30 17.56
C PHE A 630 -48.95 1.42 18.56
N ALA A 631 -49.70 1.54 19.65
CA ALA A 631 -49.59 2.64 20.62
C ALA A 631 -48.16 2.85 21.17
N ASP A 632 -47.72 4.11 21.16
CA ASP A 632 -46.55 4.77 21.76
C ASP A 632 -45.21 4.01 21.88
N GLU A 633 -45.17 2.85 22.53
CA GLU A 633 -43.94 2.11 22.86
C GLU A 633 -43.19 1.59 21.61
N TYR A 634 -43.89 1.36 20.50
CA TYR A 634 -43.29 0.88 19.24
C TYR A 634 -42.74 2.03 18.37
N VAL A 635 -43.45 3.17 18.35
CA VAL A 635 -43.02 4.39 17.65
C VAL A 635 -41.72 4.91 18.26
N GLU A 636 -41.58 4.89 19.59
CA GLU A 636 -40.32 5.23 20.27
C GLU A 636 -39.17 4.30 19.90
N LYS A 637 -39.42 3.01 19.69
CA LYS A 637 -38.37 2.06 19.26
C LYS A 637 -37.86 2.43 17.86
N TYR A 638 -38.74 2.79 16.93
CA TYR A 638 -38.33 3.28 15.60
C TYR A 638 -37.69 4.66 15.63
N ARG A 639 -38.13 5.58 16.50
CA ARG A 639 -37.45 6.88 16.72
C ARG A 639 -36.03 6.70 17.25
N ARG A 640 -35.78 5.66 18.06
CA ARG A 640 -34.44 5.22 18.51
C ARG A 640 -33.65 4.43 17.46
N GLY A 641 -34.09 4.41 16.20
CA GLY A 641 -33.36 3.78 15.09
C GLY A 641 -33.53 2.26 14.96
N ARG A 642 -34.56 1.65 15.59
CA ARG A 642 -34.84 0.21 15.44
C ARG A 642 -35.01 -0.18 13.97
N ILE A 643 -34.48 -1.35 13.62
CA ILE A 643 -34.74 -2.04 12.37
C ILE A 643 -35.43 -3.35 12.69
N GLN A 644 -36.38 -3.77 11.86
CA GLN A 644 -37.09 -5.04 12.02
C GLN A 644 -36.98 -5.85 10.73
N ALA A 645 -36.25 -6.96 10.78
CA ALA A 645 -36.19 -7.95 9.71
C ALA A 645 -36.85 -9.24 10.22
N LEU A 646 -37.95 -9.64 9.59
CA LEU A 646 -38.70 -10.85 9.90
C LEU A 646 -38.67 -11.78 8.70
N GLU A 647 -38.19 -13.01 8.88
CA GLU A 647 -38.09 -13.98 7.81
C GLU A 647 -39.43 -14.67 7.52
N ASN A 648 -40.20 -14.93 8.57
CA ASN A 648 -41.55 -15.47 8.52
C ASN A 648 -42.40 -14.83 9.63
N ILE A 649 -43.45 -14.10 9.28
CA ILE A 649 -44.31 -13.42 10.27
C ILE A 649 -44.98 -14.38 11.26
N HIS A 650 -45.25 -15.63 10.86
CA HIS A 650 -45.93 -16.66 11.68
C HIS A 650 -45.00 -17.30 12.72
N GLU A 651 -43.69 -17.25 12.50
CA GLU A 651 -42.66 -17.83 13.38
C GLU A 651 -41.94 -16.76 14.20
N ALA A 652 -42.08 -15.47 13.84
CA ALA A 652 -41.44 -14.32 14.47
C ALA A 652 -42.00 -13.95 15.87
N GLY A 653 -42.94 -14.72 16.44
CA GLY A 653 -43.52 -14.46 17.75
C GLY A 653 -44.33 -13.14 17.84
N LEU A 654 -44.92 -12.70 16.72
CA LEU A 654 -45.77 -11.52 16.68
C LEU A 654 -47.08 -11.74 17.47
N SER A 655 -47.61 -10.67 18.08
CA SER A 655 -48.95 -10.70 18.67
C SER A 655 -50.02 -10.84 17.58
N GLN A 656 -51.16 -11.47 17.90
CA GLN A 656 -52.24 -11.70 16.93
C GLN A 656 -52.65 -10.43 16.18
N CYS A 657 -52.79 -9.31 16.89
CA CYS A 657 -53.12 -8.01 16.29
C CYS A 657 -52.10 -7.54 15.22
N HIS A 658 -50.80 -7.82 15.40
CA HIS A 658 -49.80 -7.53 14.36
C HIS A 658 -49.91 -8.47 13.15
N LEU A 659 -50.37 -9.72 13.34
CA LEU A 659 -50.65 -10.63 12.22
C LEU A 659 -51.89 -10.15 11.45
N ASP A 660 -52.95 -9.77 12.16
CA ASP A 660 -54.19 -9.24 11.60
C ASP A 660 -53.96 -7.99 10.73
N LEU A 661 -52.92 -7.20 11.00
CA LEU A 661 -52.48 -6.07 10.16
C LEU A 661 -51.69 -6.51 8.90
N LEU A 662 -50.83 -7.53 9.00
CA LEU A 662 -49.90 -7.92 7.92
C LEU A 662 -50.50 -8.94 6.93
N GLU A 663 -51.40 -9.81 7.41
CA GLU A 663 -52.06 -10.85 6.61
C GLU A 663 -52.96 -10.36 5.47
N PRO A 664 -53.76 -9.28 5.61
CA PRO A 664 -54.55 -8.73 4.51
C PRO A 664 -53.70 -8.36 3.30
N PHE A 665 -52.49 -7.88 3.54
CA PHE A 665 -51.51 -7.51 2.51
C PHE A 665 -50.70 -8.70 1.96
N LYS A 666 -50.98 -9.93 2.42
CA LYS A 666 -50.29 -11.19 2.05
C LYS A 666 -48.80 -11.23 2.36
N ILE A 667 -48.35 -10.43 3.32
CA ILE A 667 -46.95 -10.37 3.75
C ILE A 667 -46.56 -11.71 4.39
N LYS A 668 -45.38 -12.22 4.06
CA LYS A 668 -44.78 -13.43 4.65
C LYS A 668 -43.43 -13.15 5.30
N ALA A 669 -42.58 -12.36 4.65
CA ALA A 669 -41.38 -11.76 5.23
C ALA A 669 -41.47 -10.24 5.19
N ASN A 670 -40.90 -9.55 6.18
CA ASN A 670 -41.03 -8.10 6.34
C ASN A 670 -39.71 -7.46 6.83
N LEU A 671 -39.21 -6.47 6.11
CA LEU A 671 -38.08 -5.63 6.49
C LEU A 671 -38.54 -4.17 6.62
N VAL A 672 -38.39 -3.57 7.80
CA VAL A 672 -38.83 -2.20 8.12
C VAL A 672 -37.69 -1.37 8.70
N VAL A 673 -37.49 -0.17 8.16
CA VAL A 673 -36.49 0.82 8.63
C VAL A 673 -37.13 2.21 8.81
N PRO A 674 -36.67 3.02 9.79
CA PRO A 674 -37.22 4.34 10.05
C PRO A 674 -36.68 5.40 9.08
N ILE A 675 -37.54 6.35 8.73
CA ILE A 675 -37.18 7.58 8.00
C ILE A 675 -37.15 8.71 9.03
N LEU A 676 -35.96 9.26 9.27
CA LEU A 676 -35.71 10.31 10.26
C LEU A 676 -35.31 11.62 9.57
N VAL A 677 -35.79 12.76 10.08
CA VAL A 677 -35.33 14.12 9.74
C VAL A 677 -35.12 14.87 11.04
N GLU A 678 -33.92 15.42 11.28
CA GLU A 678 -33.53 16.08 12.54
C GLU A 678 -33.95 15.25 13.78
N ASP A 679 -33.65 13.93 13.77
CA ASP A 679 -34.04 12.93 14.79
C ASP A 679 -35.55 12.74 15.03
N HIS A 680 -36.42 13.41 14.26
CA HIS A 680 -37.86 13.19 14.26
C HIS A 680 -38.24 12.05 13.29
N LEU A 681 -38.99 11.07 13.78
CA LEU A 681 -39.56 10.00 12.97
C LEU A 681 -40.74 10.53 12.14
N ILE A 682 -40.53 10.64 10.83
CA ILE A 682 -41.55 11.10 9.87
C ILE A 682 -42.25 9.96 9.14
N GLY A 683 -41.66 8.76 9.13
CA GLY A 683 -42.23 7.60 8.47
C GLY A 683 -41.39 6.34 8.59
N LEU A 684 -41.87 5.28 7.94
CA LEU A 684 -41.22 3.98 7.81
C LEU A 684 -41.08 3.63 6.31
N LEU A 685 -39.93 3.09 5.94
CA LEU A 685 -39.71 2.46 4.64
C LEU A 685 -39.75 0.94 4.87
N SER A 686 -40.61 0.21 4.14
CA SER A 686 -40.81 -1.23 4.32
C SER A 686 -40.64 -2.01 3.01
N ALA A 687 -40.04 -3.19 3.09
CA ALA A 687 -39.89 -4.16 2.00
C ALA A 687 -40.53 -5.48 2.42
N HIS A 688 -41.43 -6.00 1.59
CA HIS A 688 -42.20 -7.21 1.88
C HIS A 688 -41.89 -8.29 0.85
N GLN A 689 -41.76 -9.53 1.33
CA GLN A 689 -41.90 -10.73 0.50
C GLN A 689 -43.27 -11.31 0.77
N CYS A 690 -44.06 -11.51 -0.29
CA CYS A 690 -45.43 -12.03 -0.22
C CYS A 690 -45.52 -13.45 -0.82
N SER A 691 -44.59 -13.81 -1.70
CA SER A 691 -44.48 -15.14 -2.31
C SER A 691 -44.09 -16.26 -1.33
N GLY A 692 -43.39 -15.94 -0.24
CA GLY A 692 -43.02 -16.89 0.80
C GLY A 692 -42.11 -16.27 1.87
N PRO A 693 -41.67 -17.08 2.86
CA PRO A 693 -40.62 -16.69 3.81
C PRO A 693 -39.32 -16.30 3.11
N ARG A 694 -38.55 -15.39 3.70
CA ARG A 694 -37.27 -14.91 3.16
C ARG A 694 -36.30 -14.53 4.27
N ALA A 695 -35.15 -15.19 4.31
CA ALA A 695 -34.01 -14.69 5.07
C ALA A 695 -33.50 -13.37 4.47
N TRP A 696 -33.48 -12.31 5.27
CA TRP A 696 -32.95 -11.00 4.86
C TRP A 696 -31.45 -10.96 5.14
N GLN A 697 -30.63 -10.77 4.11
CA GLN A 697 -29.19 -10.73 4.30
C GLN A 697 -28.76 -9.43 4.98
N GLU A 698 -27.65 -9.45 5.74
CA GLU A 698 -27.04 -8.24 6.30
C GLU A 698 -26.79 -7.17 5.22
N LEU A 699 -26.42 -7.58 4.01
CA LEU A 699 -26.24 -6.67 2.87
C LEU A 699 -27.55 -5.94 2.52
N ASP A 700 -28.67 -6.67 2.43
CA ASP A 700 -30.02 -6.13 2.18
C ASP A 700 -30.43 -5.11 3.26
N ILE A 701 -30.27 -5.48 4.53
CA ILE A 701 -30.62 -4.66 5.69
C ILE A 701 -29.83 -3.35 5.69
N ASN A 702 -28.52 -3.44 5.45
CA ASN A 702 -27.63 -2.29 5.41
C ASN A 702 -27.92 -1.37 4.23
N PHE A 703 -28.16 -1.92 3.04
CA PHE A 703 -28.58 -1.15 1.86
C PHE A 703 -29.90 -0.40 2.12
N PHE A 704 -30.91 -1.08 2.63
CA PHE A 704 -32.25 -0.53 2.85
C PHE A 704 -32.25 0.58 3.91
N ARG A 705 -31.49 0.39 5.01
CA ARG A 705 -31.20 1.41 6.02
C ARG A 705 -30.59 2.68 5.40
N GLN A 706 -29.60 2.52 4.50
CA GLN A 706 -28.98 3.68 3.86
C GLN A 706 -29.95 4.44 2.95
N VAL A 707 -30.83 3.76 2.21
CA VAL A 707 -31.86 4.45 1.41
C VAL A 707 -32.78 5.30 2.27
N ALA A 708 -33.26 4.78 3.41
CA ALA A 708 -34.12 5.55 4.32
C ALA A 708 -33.43 6.79 4.91
N ILE A 709 -32.15 6.68 5.26
CA ILE A 709 -31.32 7.82 5.72
C ILE A 709 -31.17 8.86 4.59
N GLN A 710 -30.89 8.43 3.35
CA GLN A 710 -30.76 9.35 2.22
C GLN A 710 -32.10 10.00 1.83
N MET A 711 -33.22 9.31 2.02
CA MET A 711 -34.56 9.85 1.85
C MET A 711 -34.85 10.97 2.85
N GLY A 712 -34.53 10.78 4.13
CA GLY A 712 -34.67 11.82 5.17
C GLY A 712 -34.02 13.13 4.75
N PHE A 713 -32.72 13.10 4.43
CA PHE A 713 -31.99 14.30 3.96
C PHE A 713 -32.56 14.92 2.68
N ALA A 714 -33.12 14.13 1.76
CA ALA A 714 -33.74 14.65 0.53
C ALA A 714 -35.05 15.39 0.82
N LEU A 715 -35.87 14.90 1.75
CA LEU A 715 -37.13 15.52 2.15
C LEU A 715 -36.91 16.85 2.88
N GLU A 716 -35.92 16.89 3.77
CA GLU A 716 -35.47 18.09 4.47
C GLU A 716 -35.06 19.20 3.49
N GLN A 717 -34.18 18.85 2.52
CA GLN A 717 -33.72 19.75 1.47
C GLN A 717 -34.88 20.29 0.60
N ALA A 718 -35.80 19.42 0.19
CA ALA A 718 -36.96 19.81 -0.62
C ALA A 718 -37.91 20.78 0.12
N SER A 719 -38.12 20.54 1.42
CA SER A 719 -38.95 21.41 2.29
C SER A 719 -38.34 22.80 2.46
N LEU A 720 -37.02 22.89 2.67
CA LEU A 720 -36.32 24.16 2.85
C LEU A 720 -36.33 25.03 1.58
N LEU A 721 -35.98 24.44 0.43
CA LEU A 721 -35.94 25.16 -0.85
C LEU A 721 -37.33 25.65 -1.28
N LYS A 722 -38.40 24.89 -0.99
CA LYS A 722 -39.77 25.32 -1.27
C LYS A 722 -40.16 26.58 -0.47
N LYS A 723 -39.79 26.66 0.81
CA LYS A 723 -40.03 27.87 1.63
C LYS A 723 -39.26 29.08 1.09
N GLN A 724 -38.01 28.89 0.66
CA GLN A 724 -37.19 29.96 0.11
C GLN A 724 -37.77 30.51 -1.20
N ALA A 725 -38.17 29.64 -2.13
CA ALA A 725 -38.77 30.04 -3.41
C ALA A 725 -40.04 30.90 -3.22
N GLN A 726 -40.91 30.52 -2.28
CA GLN A 726 -42.14 31.27 -1.96
C GLN A 726 -41.85 32.67 -1.41
N ALA A 727 -40.81 32.84 -0.59
CA ALA A 727 -40.40 34.15 -0.07
C ALA A 727 -39.85 35.06 -1.18
N THR A 728 -39.08 34.50 -2.13
CA THR A 728 -38.55 35.25 -3.28
C THR A 728 -39.66 35.74 -4.21
N GLU A 729 -40.66 34.90 -4.50
CA GLU A 729 -41.81 35.26 -5.35
C GLU A 729 -42.60 36.46 -4.78
N GLN A 730 -42.87 36.45 -3.47
CA GLN A 730 -43.57 37.54 -2.78
C GLN A 730 -42.79 38.87 -2.82
N ALA A 731 -41.46 38.82 -2.65
CA ALA A 731 -40.62 40.02 -2.72
C ALA A 731 -40.56 40.60 -4.15
N GLN A 732 -40.55 39.75 -5.18
CA GLN A 732 -40.51 40.19 -6.57
C GLN A 732 -41.80 40.91 -6.98
N GLN A 733 -42.97 40.38 -6.61
CA GLN A 733 -44.28 40.99 -6.89
C GLN A 733 -44.44 42.37 -6.23
N LEU A 734 -43.96 42.52 -4.99
CA LEU A 734 -43.96 43.82 -4.29
C LEU A 734 -43.10 44.87 -5.01
N ASN A 735 -41.92 44.48 -5.47
CA ASN A 735 -41.00 45.37 -6.17
C ASN A 735 -41.55 45.82 -7.52
N GLU A 736 -42.17 44.93 -8.30
CA GLU A 736 -42.73 45.25 -9.61
C GLU A 736 -43.84 46.32 -9.51
N ILE A 737 -44.79 46.15 -8.59
CA ILE A 737 -45.87 47.13 -8.35
C ILE A 737 -45.27 48.45 -7.84
N THR A 738 -44.27 48.39 -6.95
CA THR A 738 -43.61 49.59 -6.41
C THR A 738 -42.85 50.37 -7.50
N SER A 739 -42.23 49.68 -8.47
CA SER A 739 -41.57 50.34 -9.61
C SER A 739 -42.59 51.07 -10.49
N GLN A 740 -43.67 50.40 -10.90
CA GLN A 740 -44.73 51.00 -11.72
C GLN A 740 -45.41 52.20 -11.04
N VAL A 741 -45.60 52.12 -9.72
CA VAL A 741 -46.15 53.22 -8.90
C VAL A 741 -45.20 54.40 -8.78
N ARG A 742 -43.87 54.19 -8.76
CA ARG A 742 -42.86 55.26 -8.63
C ARG A 742 -42.38 55.86 -9.96
N GLU A 743 -42.48 55.11 -11.06
CA GLU A 743 -42.00 55.55 -12.38
C GLU A 743 -42.97 56.51 -13.08
N SER A 744 -44.26 56.51 -12.71
CA SER A 744 -45.25 57.38 -13.33
C SER A 744 -45.27 58.78 -12.72
N LEU A 745 -45.28 59.79 -13.60
CA LEU A 745 -45.46 61.20 -13.23
C LEU A 745 -46.94 61.67 -13.32
N LYS A 746 -47.89 60.74 -13.50
CA LYS A 746 -49.33 61.05 -13.58
C LYS A 746 -50.11 60.35 -12.48
N ILE A 747 -50.87 61.14 -11.72
CA ILE A 747 -51.70 60.68 -10.61
C ILE A 747 -52.66 59.54 -11.00
N GLU A 748 -53.30 59.63 -12.17
CA GLU A 748 -54.21 58.59 -12.67
C GLU A 748 -53.50 57.24 -12.92
N ASP A 749 -52.29 57.28 -13.49
CA ASP A 749 -51.51 56.08 -13.79
C ASP A 749 -50.96 55.44 -12.50
N ILE A 750 -50.52 56.26 -11.53
CA ILE A 750 -50.13 55.81 -10.16
C ILE A 750 -51.28 55.04 -9.52
N TYR A 751 -52.50 55.61 -9.55
CA TYR A 751 -53.69 54.97 -8.99
C TYR A 751 -54.04 53.67 -9.69
N ASN A 752 -54.09 53.67 -11.03
CA ASN A 752 -54.46 52.50 -11.83
C ASN A 752 -53.46 51.34 -11.67
N ALA A 753 -52.16 51.62 -11.63
CA ALA A 753 -51.12 50.62 -11.37
C ALA A 753 -51.30 49.98 -9.98
N ALA A 754 -51.44 50.81 -8.94
CA ALA A 754 -51.56 50.33 -7.57
C ALA A 754 -52.81 49.45 -7.34
N ILE A 755 -53.99 49.92 -7.74
CA ILE A 755 -55.24 49.17 -7.50
C ILE A 755 -55.33 47.89 -8.34
N THR A 756 -54.73 47.88 -9.54
CA THR A 756 -54.74 46.70 -10.42
C THR A 756 -53.75 45.66 -9.89
N GLY A 757 -52.50 46.04 -9.63
CA GLY A 757 -51.49 45.14 -9.05
C GLY A 757 -51.96 44.53 -7.73
N VAL A 758 -52.55 45.33 -6.83
CA VAL A 758 -53.10 44.82 -5.56
C VAL A 758 -54.28 43.85 -5.78
N ARG A 759 -55.20 44.14 -6.69
CA ARG A 759 -56.34 43.25 -6.98
C ARG A 759 -55.87 41.91 -7.56
N GLU A 760 -54.86 41.93 -8.42
CA GLU A 760 -54.33 40.75 -9.10
C GLU A 760 -53.44 39.90 -8.17
N THR A 761 -52.55 40.52 -7.39
CA THR A 761 -51.70 39.82 -6.41
C THR A 761 -52.52 39.20 -5.28
N LEU A 762 -53.45 39.95 -4.68
CA LEU A 762 -54.31 39.43 -3.60
C LEU A 762 -55.50 38.62 -4.12
N LYS A 763 -55.75 38.59 -5.44
CA LYS A 763 -56.89 37.91 -6.07
C LYS A 763 -58.22 38.29 -5.40
N THR A 764 -58.43 39.58 -5.21
CA THR A 764 -59.65 40.16 -4.62
C THR A 764 -60.65 40.57 -5.70
N ASP A 765 -61.91 40.76 -5.31
CA ASP A 765 -62.97 41.10 -6.26
C ASP A 765 -62.89 42.57 -6.72
N ARG A 766 -62.40 43.45 -5.84
CA ARG A 766 -62.28 44.89 -6.07
C ARG A 766 -61.15 45.50 -5.25
N THR A 767 -60.44 46.45 -5.82
CA THR A 767 -59.59 47.39 -5.08
C THR A 767 -59.91 48.81 -5.54
N VAL A 768 -60.03 49.74 -4.58
CA VAL A 768 -60.36 51.15 -4.83
C VAL A 768 -59.44 52.08 -4.05
N ILE A 769 -59.30 53.31 -4.55
CA ILE A 769 -58.73 54.44 -3.82
C ILE A 769 -59.87 55.42 -3.52
N TYR A 770 -59.96 55.77 -2.25
CA TYR A 770 -61.01 56.61 -1.68
C TYR A 770 -60.36 57.83 -1.01
N LEU A 771 -60.46 59.00 -1.64
CA LEU A 771 -59.84 60.24 -1.18
C LEU A 771 -60.85 61.12 -0.44
N PHE A 772 -60.38 61.89 0.53
CA PHE A 772 -61.19 62.86 1.27
C PHE A 772 -61.05 64.27 0.70
N ASP A 773 -62.14 65.05 0.76
CA ASP A 773 -62.10 66.51 0.58
C ASP A 773 -61.81 67.23 1.91
N ASP A 774 -61.68 68.56 1.87
CA ASP A 774 -61.42 69.41 3.05
C ASP A 774 -62.49 69.32 4.15
N ASN A 775 -63.69 68.78 3.84
CA ASN A 775 -64.79 68.57 4.76
C ASN A 775 -64.90 67.11 5.23
N TRP A 776 -63.89 66.27 4.95
CA TRP A 776 -63.86 64.82 5.17
C TRP A 776 -64.96 64.03 4.43
N GLN A 777 -65.57 64.59 3.38
CA GLN A 777 -66.41 63.81 2.47
C GLN A 777 -65.51 63.01 1.54
N GLY A 778 -65.67 61.69 1.55
CA GLY A 778 -64.83 60.81 0.74
C GLY A 778 -65.47 60.44 -0.58
N THR A 779 -64.67 60.43 -1.65
CA THR A 779 -65.09 59.97 -2.99
C THR A 779 -64.16 58.87 -3.49
N ILE A 780 -64.73 57.83 -4.10
CA ILE A 780 -63.94 56.79 -4.77
C ILE A 780 -63.45 57.33 -6.11
N VAL A 781 -62.15 57.63 -6.20
CA VAL A 781 -61.52 58.27 -7.37
C VAL A 781 -60.91 57.28 -8.36
N ALA A 782 -60.61 56.05 -7.93
CA ALA A 782 -60.08 55.00 -8.79
C ALA A 782 -60.59 53.61 -8.35
N GLU A 783 -60.90 52.73 -9.30
CA GLU A 783 -61.46 51.40 -9.05
C GLU A 783 -60.96 50.38 -10.08
N SER A 784 -60.42 49.26 -9.59
CA SER A 784 -60.25 48.02 -10.36
C SER A 784 -61.19 46.97 -9.78
N VAL A 785 -62.03 46.37 -10.61
CA VAL A 785 -63.15 45.52 -10.17
C VAL A 785 -63.44 44.40 -11.18
N GLY A 786 -63.81 43.22 -10.67
CA GLY A 786 -64.31 42.11 -11.50
C GLY A 786 -65.60 42.47 -12.23
N ARG A 787 -65.84 41.87 -13.41
CA ARG A 787 -66.99 42.22 -14.28
C ARG A 787 -68.36 41.96 -13.63
N ASP A 788 -68.41 41.02 -12.70
CA ASP A 788 -69.65 40.54 -12.08
C ASP A 788 -70.09 41.37 -10.86
N TRP A 789 -69.31 42.40 -10.48
CA TRP A 789 -69.54 43.19 -9.26
C TRP A 789 -69.98 44.63 -9.57
N PRO A 790 -70.90 45.24 -8.78
CA PRO A 790 -71.36 46.60 -9.02
C PRO A 790 -70.23 47.62 -8.86
N LYS A 791 -69.99 48.46 -9.86
CA LYS A 791 -68.99 49.55 -9.78
C LYS A 791 -69.30 50.54 -8.67
N SER A 792 -68.26 51.09 -8.08
CA SER A 792 -68.29 52.11 -7.02
C SER A 792 -67.49 53.37 -7.35
N LEU A 793 -66.80 53.43 -8.49
CA LEU A 793 -66.14 54.63 -9.00
C LEU A 793 -67.10 55.84 -9.03
N GLY A 794 -66.67 56.97 -8.47
CA GLY A 794 -67.46 58.20 -8.39
C GLY A 794 -68.54 58.20 -7.29
N ALA A 795 -68.66 57.14 -6.47
CA ALA A 795 -69.53 57.18 -5.30
C ALA A 795 -68.95 58.14 -4.25
N ASN A 796 -69.71 59.18 -3.90
CA ASN A 796 -69.48 59.98 -2.70
C ASN A 796 -70.11 59.24 -1.51
N ILE A 797 -69.28 58.95 -0.50
CA ILE A 797 -69.67 58.24 0.71
C ILE A 797 -69.44 59.19 1.90
N ALA A 798 -70.47 59.95 2.26
CA ALA A 798 -70.43 60.74 3.48
C ALA A 798 -70.69 59.84 4.70
N ASP A 799 -69.67 59.63 5.54
CA ASP A 799 -69.83 59.13 6.92
C ASP A 799 -69.59 60.30 7.89
N PRO A 800 -70.66 60.95 8.41
CA PRO A 800 -70.53 62.07 9.34
C PRO A 800 -69.80 61.73 10.65
N CYS A 801 -69.63 60.44 10.97
CA CYS A 801 -68.95 59.97 12.18
C CYS A 801 -67.47 59.57 11.92
N PHE A 802 -66.98 59.63 10.68
CA PHE A 802 -65.62 59.21 10.33
C PHE A 802 -64.56 60.15 10.89
N ALA A 803 -64.76 61.47 10.72
CA ALA A 803 -63.86 62.53 11.18
C ALA A 803 -63.55 62.38 12.68
N ASP A 804 -64.59 62.34 13.52
CA ASP A 804 -64.47 62.34 14.99
C ASP A 804 -63.89 61.06 15.60
N ARG A 805 -63.88 59.93 14.87
CA ARG A 805 -63.59 58.60 15.46
C ARG A 805 -62.50 57.78 14.78
N TYR A 806 -62.17 58.08 13.52
CA TYR A 806 -61.31 57.22 12.71
C TYR A 806 -60.18 57.92 11.95
N VAL A 807 -60.28 59.22 11.63
CA VAL A 807 -59.20 59.98 10.95
C VAL A 807 -57.87 59.85 11.69
N GLU A 808 -57.83 60.18 12.98
CA GLU A 808 -56.60 60.09 13.81
C GLU A 808 -56.01 58.67 13.82
N LYS A 809 -56.86 57.64 13.82
CA LYS A 809 -56.40 56.25 13.81
C LYS A 809 -55.75 55.87 12.49
N TYR A 810 -56.29 56.33 11.36
CA TYR A 810 -55.73 56.09 10.04
C TYR A 810 -54.49 56.96 9.76
N GLN A 811 -54.44 58.20 10.26
CA GLN A 811 -53.21 59.03 10.29
C GLN A 811 -52.06 58.32 11.03
N ARG A 812 -52.36 57.62 12.14
CA ARG A 812 -51.39 56.76 12.86
C ARG A 812 -51.09 55.41 12.17
N GLY A 813 -51.37 55.26 10.87
CA GLY A 813 -51.01 54.07 10.08
C GLY A 813 -51.88 52.82 10.27
N ARG A 814 -53.08 52.93 10.87
CA ARG A 814 -53.97 51.78 11.13
C ARG A 814 -54.35 51.05 9.84
N VAL A 815 -54.07 49.75 9.77
CA VAL A 815 -54.67 48.85 8.79
C VAL A 815 -55.82 48.08 9.45
N LYS A 816 -56.97 47.97 8.78
CA LYS A 816 -58.16 47.29 9.32
C LYS A 816 -58.62 46.18 8.38
N ALA A 817 -58.39 44.95 8.80
CA ALA A 817 -58.99 43.74 8.23
C ALA A 817 -60.37 43.45 8.85
N VAL A 818 -61.31 43.00 8.01
CA VAL A 818 -62.67 42.56 8.35
C VAL A 818 -62.95 41.28 7.55
N GLU A 819 -63.13 40.15 8.24
CA GLU A 819 -63.36 38.84 7.59
C GLU A 819 -64.78 38.67 7.04
N ASN A 820 -65.76 39.24 7.76
CA ASN A 820 -67.18 39.24 7.42
C ASN A 820 -67.78 40.55 7.95
N ILE A 821 -68.30 41.42 7.07
CA ILE A 821 -68.86 42.72 7.49
C ILE A 821 -70.05 42.57 8.45
N TYR A 822 -70.92 41.58 8.22
CA TYR A 822 -72.12 41.32 9.01
C TYR A 822 -71.82 40.91 10.46
N ASN A 823 -70.68 40.27 10.68
CA ASN A 823 -70.27 39.77 11.99
C ASN A 823 -69.19 40.65 12.66
N ALA A 824 -68.78 41.76 12.03
CA ALA A 824 -67.66 42.59 12.49
C ALA A 824 -68.05 43.71 13.46
N GLY A 825 -69.30 43.78 13.91
CA GLY A 825 -69.79 44.82 14.83
C GLY A 825 -69.80 46.22 14.20
N LEU A 826 -69.99 46.30 12.88
CA LEU A 826 -70.11 47.55 12.15
C LEU A 826 -71.46 48.23 12.43
N THR A 827 -71.52 49.55 12.34
CA THR A 827 -72.79 50.30 12.49
C THR A 827 -73.70 50.03 11.30
N GLU A 828 -75.02 50.06 11.52
CA GLU A 828 -76.04 49.86 10.48
C GLU A 828 -75.86 50.85 9.30
N CYS A 829 -75.48 52.09 9.60
CA CYS A 829 -75.13 53.10 8.59
C CYS A 829 -73.91 52.69 7.73
N TYR A 830 -72.83 52.19 8.35
CA TYR A 830 -71.62 51.78 7.62
C TYR A 830 -71.82 50.46 6.85
N LEU A 831 -72.66 49.55 7.37
CA LEU A 831 -73.13 48.38 6.61
C LEU A 831 -73.92 48.81 5.37
N GLY A 832 -74.89 49.72 5.52
CA GLY A 832 -75.69 50.25 4.40
C GLY A 832 -74.88 50.97 3.32
N GLN A 833 -73.64 51.39 3.59
CA GLN A 833 -72.71 51.91 2.58
C GLN A 833 -71.95 50.81 1.81
N LEU A 834 -71.75 49.64 2.43
CA LEU A 834 -70.98 48.51 1.86
C LEU A 834 -71.86 47.48 1.12
N GLU A 835 -73.11 47.30 1.57
CA GLU A 835 -74.07 46.36 0.96
C GLU A 835 -74.45 46.63 -0.50
N PRO A 836 -74.66 47.89 -0.95
CA PRO A 836 -74.97 48.19 -2.36
C PRO A 836 -73.87 47.70 -3.31
N PHE A 837 -72.63 47.65 -2.82
CA PHE A 837 -71.45 47.19 -3.56
C PHE A 837 -71.15 45.69 -3.37
N LYS A 838 -72.03 44.94 -2.69
CA LYS A 838 -71.93 43.49 -2.44
C LYS A 838 -70.68 43.08 -1.65
N VAL A 839 -70.10 43.97 -0.85
CA VAL A 839 -68.94 43.65 -0.02
C VAL A 839 -69.31 42.59 1.03
N GLN A 840 -68.42 41.61 1.23
CA GLN A 840 -68.53 40.55 2.24
C GLN A 840 -67.36 40.61 3.22
N ALA A 841 -66.14 40.83 2.72
CA ALA A 841 -64.93 41.08 3.50
C ALA A 841 -64.23 42.35 3.01
N ASN A 842 -63.55 43.06 3.91
CA ASN A 842 -62.90 44.35 3.61
C ASN A 842 -61.52 44.43 4.27
N LEU A 843 -60.53 44.98 3.56
CA LEU A 843 -59.21 45.34 4.07
C LEU A 843 -58.90 46.79 3.67
N VAL A 844 -58.62 47.63 4.68
CA VAL A 844 -58.45 49.08 4.55
C VAL A 844 -57.09 49.52 5.09
N ALA A 845 -56.35 50.32 4.33
CA ALA A 845 -55.07 50.92 4.72
C ALA A 845 -55.02 52.41 4.33
N PRO A 846 -54.28 53.26 5.06
CA PRO A 846 -54.22 54.68 4.80
C PRO A 846 -53.20 55.02 3.71
N ILE A 847 -53.55 55.99 2.85
CA ILE A 847 -52.63 56.66 1.93
C ILE A 847 -52.28 57.99 2.60
N LEU A 848 -51.01 58.13 2.99
CA LEU A 848 -50.48 59.28 3.71
C LEU A 848 -49.45 60.02 2.84
N SER A 849 -49.48 61.35 2.81
CA SER A 849 -48.41 62.20 2.26
C SER A 849 -48.18 63.34 3.24
N GLU A 850 -46.91 63.66 3.52
CA GLU A 850 -46.52 64.55 4.64
C GLU A 850 -47.17 64.20 6.00
N GLY A 851 -47.52 62.92 6.22
CA GLY A 851 -48.29 62.49 7.41
C GLY A 851 -49.77 62.89 7.42
N LYS A 852 -50.25 63.66 6.44
CA LYS A 852 -51.67 63.95 6.23
C LYS A 852 -52.35 62.75 5.56
N LEU A 853 -53.55 62.42 6.04
CA LEU A 853 -54.38 61.36 5.46
C LEU A 853 -55.09 61.87 4.21
N LEU A 854 -54.53 61.60 3.03
CA LEU A 854 -55.16 61.94 1.75
C LEU A 854 -56.36 61.04 1.45
N GLY A 855 -56.29 59.77 1.85
CA GLY A 855 -57.32 58.80 1.54
C GLY A 855 -57.02 57.40 2.07
N LEU A 856 -57.79 56.44 1.59
CA LEU A 856 -57.70 55.03 1.94
C LEU A 856 -57.53 54.19 0.68
N LEU A 857 -56.57 53.26 0.72
CA LEU A 857 -56.53 52.10 -0.17
C LEU A 857 -57.46 51.04 0.44
N VAL A 858 -58.43 50.56 -0.33
CA VAL A 858 -59.48 49.65 0.15
C VAL A 858 -59.60 48.47 -0.81
N THR A 859 -59.62 47.24 -0.30
CA THR A 859 -59.86 46.04 -1.12
C THR A 859 -60.97 45.17 -0.52
N HIS A 860 -61.84 44.68 -1.39
CA HIS A 860 -63.05 43.94 -1.03
C HIS A 860 -63.02 42.52 -1.59
N GLN A 861 -63.46 41.56 -0.77
CA GLN A 861 -64.04 40.32 -1.27
C GLN A 861 -65.56 40.51 -1.28
N CYS A 862 -66.17 40.29 -2.44
CA CYS A 862 -67.61 40.37 -2.67
C CYS A 862 -68.23 38.96 -2.86
N SER A 863 -67.42 37.99 -3.31
CA SER A 863 -67.81 36.59 -3.51
C SER A 863 -68.12 35.81 -2.22
N GLY A 864 -67.60 36.27 -1.09
CA GLY A 864 -67.78 35.63 0.22
C GLY A 864 -66.88 36.22 1.30
N THR A 865 -66.98 35.66 2.50
CA THR A 865 -66.13 36.03 3.64
C THR A 865 -64.68 35.60 3.40
N ARG A 866 -63.72 36.37 3.90
CA ARG A 866 -62.27 36.09 3.69
C ARG A 866 -61.47 36.33 4.95
N ARG A 867 -60.76 35.29 5.43
CA ARG A 867 -59.71 35.45 6.45
C ARG A 867 -58.43 35.97 5.80
N TRP A 868 -58.19 37.26 5.98
CA TRP A 868 -56.95 37.94 5.56
C TRP A 868 -55.74 37.36 6.32
N GLN A 869 -54.71 36.94 5.60
CA GLN A 869 -53.46 36.46 6.18
C GLN A 869 -52.54 37.62 6.56
N GLU A 870 -51.68 37.43 7.55
CA GLU A 870 -50.67 38.43 7.94
C GLU A 870 -49.80 38.87 6.74
N SER A 871 -49.38 37.96 5.88
CA SER A 871 -48.62 38.30 4.66
C SER A 871 -49.39 39.24 3.73
N GLU A 872 -50.71 39.08 3.60
CA GLU A 872 -51.57 39.93 2.77
C GLU A 872 -51.74 41.32 3.39
N ILE A 873 -51.94 41.39 4.71
CA ILE A 873 -52.08 42.63 5.47
C ILE A 873 -50.79 43.45 5.41
N ASN A 874 -49.63 42.80 5.57
CA ASN A 874 -48.32 43.44 5.52
C ASN A 874 -47.97 43.95 4.12
N PHE A 875 -48.22 43.14 3.08
CA PHE A 875 -48.10 43.57 1.67
C PHE A 875 -49.00 44.78 1.35
N PHE A 876 -50.28 44.71 1.74
CA PHE A 876 -51.24 45.78 1.48
C PHE A 876 -50.88 47.10 2.19
N ARG A 877 -50.34 47.02 3.40
CA ARG A 877 -49.80 48.20 4.12
C ARG A 877 -48.63 48.84 3.37
N GLN A 878 -47.72 48.03 2.83
CA GLN A 878 -46.55 48.53 2.11
C GLN A 878 -46.95 49.27 0.84
N ILE A 879 -47.86 48.71 0.03
CA ILE A 879 -48.36 49.38 -1.18
C ILE A 879 -49.06 50.70 -0.86
N ALA A 880 -49.91 50.76 0.17
CA ALA A 880 -50.60 51.99 0.55
C ALA A 880 -49.62 53.14 0.89
N GLY A 881 -48.49 52.82 1.53
CA GLY A 881 -47.40 53.77 1.75
C GLY A 881 -46.68 54.21 0.47
N GLN A 882 -46.44 53.29 -0.49
CA GLN A 882 -45.80 53.64 -1.77
C GLN A 882 -46.64 54.58 -2.63
N ILE A 883 -47.98 54.44 -2.62
CA ILE A 883 -48.88 55.39 -3.29
C ILE A 883 -48.71 56.79 -2.70
N GLY A 884 -48.63 56.90 -1.37
CA GLY A 884 -48.42 58.16 -0.67
C GLY A 884 -47.16 58.90 -1.12
N PHE A 885 -46.02 58.20 -1.13
CA PHE A 885 -44.74 58.74 -1.61
C PHE A 885 -44.76 59.12 -3.11
N ALA A 886 -45.43 58.33 -3.95
CA ALA A 886 -45.49 58.61 -5.39
C ALA A 886 -46.32 59.87 -5.72
N LEU A 887 -47.41 60.11 -4.98
CA LEU A 887 -48.22 61.33 -5.13
C LEU A 887 -47.43 62.59 -4.77
N GLU A 888 -46.66 62.52 -3.68
CA GLU A 888 -45.81 63.61 -3.18
C GLU A 888 -44.78 64.06 -4.24
N GLN A 889 -44.17 63.10 -4.94
CA GLN A 889 -43.23 63.35 -6.03
C GLN A 889 -43.87 64.09 -7.22
N VAL A 890 -45.13 63.77 -7.56
CA VAL A 890 -45.83 64.40 -8.69
C VAL A 890 -46.28 65.83 -8.35
N THR A 891 -46.80 66.08 -7.15
CA THR A 891 -47.17 67.44 -6.73
C THR A 891 -45.97 68.37 -6.68
N LEU A 892 -44.81 67.89 -6.20
CA LEU A 892 -43.59 68.70 -6.15
C LEU A 892 -43.07 69.13 -7.54
N LEU A 893 -43.24 68.27 -8.56
CA LEU A 893 -42.80 68.55 -9.93
C LEU A 893 -43.73 69.52 -10.66
N ALA A 894 -45.05 69.35 -10.53
CA ALA A 894 -46.04 70.24 -11.14
C ALA A 894 -45.92 71.69 -10.62
N SER A 895 -45.64 71.87 -9.32
CA SER A 895 -45.42 73.18 -8.71
C SER A 895 -44.16 73.90 -9.24
N ARG A 896 -43.17 73.16 -9.73
CA ARG A 896 -41.88 73.70 -10.19
C ARG A 896 -41.92 74.18 -11.65
N GLU A 897 -42.72 73.53 -12.49
CA GLU A 897 -42.82 73.87 -13.93
C GLU A 897 -43.59 75.20 -14.14
N GLN A 898 -44.66 75.42 -13.36
CA GLN A 898 -45.43 76.66 -13.40
C GLN A 898 -44.59 77.90 -13.00
N ALA A 899 -43.69 77.75 -12.01
CA ALA A 899 -42.84 78.83 -11.51
C ALA A 899 -41.76 79.30 -12.50
N LEU A 900 -41.43 78.51 -13.53
CA LEU A 900 -40.44 78.87 -14.55
C LEU A 900 -41.01 79.69 -15.70
N ILE A 901 -42.33 79.60 -15.95
CA ILE A 901 -43.01 80.30 -17.04
C ILE A 901 -43.24 81.79 -16.71
N ASP A 902 -43.51 82.11 -15.44
CA ASP A 902 -43.83 83.48 -15.01
C ASP A 902 -42.58 84.38 -14.81
N ALA A 903 -41.39 83.79 -14.73
CA ALA A 903 -40.15 84.48 -14.33
C ALA A 903 -39.48 85.33 -15.44
N GLU A 904 -39.73 85.05 -16.72
CA GLU A 904 -38.98 85.66 -17.83
C GLU A 904 -39.45 87.09 -18.17
N ALA A 905 -40.62 87.51 -17.67
CA ALA A 905 -41.24 88.81 -17.99
C ALA A 905 -40.83 90.00 -17.08
N VAL A 906 -40.29 89.75 -15.88
CA VAL A 906 -40.14 90.77 -14.81
C VAL A 906 -38.69 91.33 -14.68
N SER A 907 -37.74 90.73 -15.40
CA SER A 907 -36.28 90.91 -15.22
C SER A 907 -35.73 92.36 -15.29
N GLN A 908 -36.47 93.33 -15.85
CA GLN A 908 -35.98 94.71 -15.98
C GLN A 908 -36.27 95.65 -14.79
N GLU A 909 -37.18 95.32 -13.87
CA GLU A 909 -37.64 96.27 -12.84
C GLU A 909 -36.93 96.12 -11.47
N GLN A 910 -36.48 94.92 -11.11
CA GLN A 910 -35.85 94.64 -9.79
C GLN A 910 -34.47 95.25 -9.54
N ARG A 911 -33.93 96.10 -10.43
CA ARG A 911 -32.64 96.77 -10.20
C ARG A 911 -32.65 97.68 -8.95
N GLN A 912 -33.82 98.01 -8.41
CA GLN A 912 -34.00 98.76 -7.16
C GLN A 912 -34.26 97.90 -5.89
N GLN A 913 -34.54 96.59 -6.00
CA GLN A 913 -34.65 95.72 -4.80
C GLN A 913 -33.29 95.26 -4.24
N LYS A 914 -32.20 95.49 -5.00
CA LYS A 914 -30.87 94.95 -4.74
C LYS A 914 -30.23 95.38 -3.41
N GLU A 915 -30.69 96.48 -2.81
CA GLU A 915 -30.14 97.00 -1.54
C GLU A 915 -30.86 96.43 -0.30
N ALA A 916 -32.09 95.94 -0.42
CA ALA A 916 -32.78 95.22 0.66
C ALA A 916 -32.30 93.75 0.78
N LEU A 917 -32.01 93.12 -0.37
CA LEU A 917 -31.58 91.73 -0.46
C LEU A 917 -30.25 91.45 0.29
N GLN A 918 -29.40 92.46 0.46
CA GLN A 918 -28.12 92.31 1.19
C GLN A 918 -28.28 92.07 2.69
N LEU A 919 -29.39 92.51 3.31
CA LEU A 919 -29.65 92.29 4.74
C LEU A 919 -30.25 90.89 5.00
N GLN A 920 -31.20 90.44 4.18
CA GLN A 920 -31.77 89.09 4.31
C GLN A 920 -30.75 87.99 3.98
N LEU A 921 -29.77 88.26 3.10
CA LEU A 921 -28.68 87.32 2.83
C LEU A 921 -27.77 87.09 4.05
N LEU A 922 -27.60 88.09 4.92
CA LEU A 922 -26.82 87.96 6.15
C LEU A 922 -27.54 87.11 7.23
N GLU A 923 -28.87 87.14 7.24
CA GLU A 923 -29.69 86.33 8.15
C GLU A 923 -29.69 84.85 7.71
N LEU A 924 -29.90 84.58 6.42
CA LEU A 924 -29.73 83.24 5.84
C LEU A 924 -28.31 82.69 6.07
N LEU A 925 -27.28 83.53 5.97
CA LEU A 925 -25.89 83.12 6.26
C LEU A 925 -25.70 82.70 7.73
N SER A 926 -26.48 83.26 8.68
CA SER A 926 -26.46 82.86 10.09
C SER A 926 -27.10 81.49 10.30
N ASP A 927 -28.24 81.22 9.67
CA ASP A 927 -28.92 79.92 9.74
C ASP A 927 -28.08 78.80 9.09
N VAL A 928 -27.44 79.11 7.96
CA VAL A 928 -26.50 78.22 7.26
C VAL A 928 -25.27 77.91 8.12
N GLU A 929 -24.82 78.85 8.97
CA GLU A 929 -23.67 78.67 9.85
C GLU A 929 -23.91 77.57 10.90
N GLY A 930 -25.15 77.31 11.30
CA GLY A 930 -25.53 76.18 12.16
C GLY A 930 -25.23 74.83 11.52
N ALA A 931 -25.73 74.61 10.30
CA ALA A 931 -25.48 73.38 9.56
C ALA A 931 -24.03 73.22 9.10
N ALA A 932 -23.34 74.32 8.76
CA ALA A 932 -21.92 74.30 8.44
C ALA A 932 -21.03 73.85 9.62
N ARG A 933 -21.54 73.98 10.87
CA ARG A 933 -20.92 73.45 12.09
C ARG A 933 -21.35 72.02 12.43
N GLY A 934 -22.15 71.37 11.59
CA GLY A 934 -22.59 69.99 11.73
C GLY A 934 -24.00 69.81 12.33
N ASP A 935 -24.71 70.87 12.71
CA ASP A 935 -26.07 70.72 13.23
C ASP A 935 -27.09 70.60 12.10
N LEU A 936 -27.50 69.35 11.80
CA LEU A 936 -28.47 69.03 10.76
C LEU A 936 -29.93 69.04 11.29
N THR A 937 -30.14 69.44 12.55
CA THR A 937 -31.48 69.72 13.10
C THR A 937 -31.91 71.17 12.83
N VAL A 938 -30.97 72.07 12.54
CA VAL A 938 -31.24 73.47 12.19
C VAL A 938 -32.06 73.54 10.89
N ARG A 939 -33.02 74.46 10.84
CA ARG A 939 -33.81 74.78 9.66
C ARG A 939 -33.77 76.30 9.46
N ALA A 940 -33.54 76.73 8.22
CA ALA A 940 -33.61 78.15 7.88
C ALA A 940 -35.09 78.60 7.82
N ASP A 941 -35.39 79.78 8.36
CA ASP A 941 -36.78 80.23 8.50
C ASP A 941 -37.37 80.70 7.17
N VAL A 942 -38.50 80.10 6.75
CA VAL A 942 -39.00 80.19 5.37
C VAL A 942 -39.90 81.42 5.22
N THR A 943 -39.29 82.56 4.92
CA THR A 943 -39.97 83.83 4.64
C THR A 943 -40.30 84.00 3.16
N ALA A 944 -41.38 84.73 2.84
CA ALA A 944 -41.85 84.87 1.45
C ALA A 944 -40.91 85.74 0.59
N GLY A 945 -40.35 85.17 -0.48
CA GLY A 945 -39.50 85.85 -1.46
C GLY A 945 -38.40 84.95 -2.02
N GLU A 946 -37.51 85.49 -2.86
CA GLU A 946 -36.40 84.75 -3.49
C GLU A 946 -35.46 84.07 -2.47
N ILE A 947 -35.27 84.68 -1.29
CA ILE A 947 -34.48 84.10 -0.19
C ILE A 947 -35.20 82.89 0.45
N GLY A 948 -36.53 82.87 0.50
CA GLY A 948 -37.31 81.74 1.02
C GLY A 948 -37.17 80.48 0.20
N THR A 949 -37.13 80.59 -1.13
CA THR A 949 -36.86 79.46 -2.02
C THR A 949 -35.45 78.89 -1.82
N VAL A 950 -34.48 79.72 -1.43
CA VAL A 950 -33.13 79.27 -1.05
C VAL A 950 -33.15 78.59 0.33
N ALA A 951 -33.94 79.09 1.30
CA ALA A 951 -34.15 78.44 2.59
C ALA A 951 -34.79 77.04 2.45
N ASP A 952 -35.80 76.87 1.58
CA ASP A 952 -36.39 75.57 1.27
C ASP A 952 -35.39 74.61 0.61
N PHE A 953 -34.64 75.08 -0.40
CA PHE A 953 -33.58 74.27 -1.02
C PHE A 953 -32.50 73.87 -0.01
N PHE A 954 -32.14 74.77 0.89
CA PHE A 954 -31.20 74.49 1.98
C PHE A 954 -31.78 73.44 2.93
N ASN A 955 -33.02 73.59 3.40
CA ASN A 955 -33.70 72.63 4.28
C ASN A 955 -33.78 71.23 3.64
N ALA A 956 -34.06 71.13 2.33
CA ALA A 956 -34.06 69.86 1.59
C ALA A 956 -32.65 69.24 1.46
N VAL A 957 -31.61 70.07 1.27
CA VAL A 957 -30.20 69.62 1.30
C VAL A 957 -29.82 69.12 2.69
N ILE A 958 -30.22 69.80 3.76
CA ILE A 958 -29.99 69.34 5.15
C ILE A 958 -30.69 68.01 5.43
N GLU A 959 -31.91 67.80 4.95
CA GLU A 959 -32.62 66.52 5.12
C GLU A 959 -31.94 65.38 4.34
N SER A 960 -31.48 65.64 3.11
CA SER A 960 -30.69 64.69 2.32
C SER A 960 -29.35 64.34 2.99
N LEU A 961 -28.63 65.36 3.49
CA LEU A 961 -27.40 65.17 4.27
C LEU A 961 -27.67 64.39 5.57
N ARG A 962 -28.79 64.62 6.25
CA ARG A 962 -29.20 63.85 7.44
C ARG A 962 -29.46 62.38 7.10
N GLY A 963 -30.10 62.10 5.97
CA GLY A 963 -30.27 60.74 5.46
C GLY A 963 -28.94 60.05 5.18
N ILE A 964 -28.00 60.73 4.50
CA ILE A 964 -26.66 60.23 4.21
C ILE A 964 -25.87 59.98 5.51
N VAL A 965 -25.85 60.94 6.43
CA VAL A 965 -25.16 60.84 7.74
C VAL A 965 -25.70 59.67 8.54
N THR A 966 -27.03 59.48 8.61
CA THR A 966 -27.65 58.31 9.28
C THR A 966 -27.23 57.00 8.61
N GLN A 967 -27.29 56.92 7.27
CA GLN A 967 -26.91 55.71 6.54
C GLN A 967 -25.42 55.37 6.69
N VAL A 968 -24.54 56.36 6.82
CA VAL A 968 -23.11 56.17 7.13
C VAL A 968 -22.90 55.78 8.60
N LYS A 969 -23.67 56.34 9.56
CA LYS A 969 -23.68 55.97 11.00
C LYS A 969 -24.03 54.47 11.16
N ASP A 970 -25.06 54.01 10.44
CA ASP A 970 -25.49 52.61 10.43
C ASP A 970 -24.44 51.71 9.76
N ALA A 971 -23.93 52.09 8.59
CA ALA A 971 -22.91 51.32 7.87
C ALA A 971 -21.61 51.18 8.69
N ALA A 972 -21.14 52.26 9.34
CA ALA A 972 -19.99 52.22 10.23
C ALA A 972 -20.21 51.29 11.44
N THR A 973 -21.42 51.31 12.01
CA THR A 973 -21.81 50.41 13.11
C THR A 973 -21.81 48.93 12.66
N GLN A 974 -22.31 48.64 11.46
CA GLN A 974 -22.32 47.29 10.90
C GLN A 974 -20.91 46.80 10.51
N VAL A 975 -20.04 47.68 10.04
CA VAL A 975 -18.60 47.40 9.82
C VAL A 975 -17.92 47.07 11.16
N ASN A 976 -18.09 47.89 12.20
CA ASN A 976 -17.54 47.62 13.54
C ASN A 976 -18.01 46.25 14.10
N THR A 977 -19.29 45.93 13.94
CA THR A 977 -19.84 44.62 14.36
C THR A 977 -19.20 43.46 13.60
N SER A 978 -18.97 43.62 12.30
CA SER A 978 -18.35 42.61 11.44
C SER A 978 -16.86 42.42 11.76
N LEU A 979 -16.15 43.51 12.08
CA LEU A 979 -14.74 43.49 12.50
C LEU A 979 -14.54 42.74 13.81
N SER A 980 -15.42 42.95 14.80
CA SER A 980 -15.39 42.24 16.09
C SER A 980 -15.55 40.70 15.91
N ASN A 981 -16.47 40.28 15.04
CA ASN A 981 -16.63 38.85 14.71
C ASN A 981 -15.37 38.28 14.01
N ASN A 982 -14.76 39.04 13.09
CA ASN A 982 -13.52 38.64 12.42
C ASN A 982 -12.33 38.56 13.38
N GLU A 983 -12.22 39.48 14.36
CA GLU A 983 -11.18 39.44 15.39
C GLU A 983 -11.27 38.14 16.22
N GLY A 984 -12.49 37.73 16.60
CA GLY A 984 -12.74 36.45 17.28
C GLY A 984 -12.26 35.24 16.47
N ALA A 985 -12.62 35.17 15.19
CA ALA A 985 -12.21 34.08 14.29
C ALA A 985 -10.69 34.04 14.05
N ILE A 986 -10.06 35.20 13.89
CA ILE A 986 -8.60 35.35 13.72
C ILE A 986 -7.86 34.95 15.00
N ARG A 987 -8.37 35.31 16.18
CA ARG A 987 -7.79 34.87 17.46
C ARG A 987 -7.81 33.35 17.60
N GLN A 988 -8.94 32.71 17.25
CA GLN A 988 -9.06 31.25 17.28
C GLN A 988 -8.15 30.55 16.26
N LEU A 989 -8.03 31.08 15.03
CA LEU A 989 -7.10 30.56 14.03
C LEU A 989 -5.64 30.60 14.50
N SER A 990 -5.26 31.63 15.28
CA SER A 990 -3.93 31.72 15.89
C SER A 990 -3.71 30.66 16.98
N GLU A 991 -4.72 30.44 17.84
CA GLU A 991 -4.69 29.40 18.88
C GLU A 991 -4.58 27.99 18.26
N ASP A 992 -5.34 27.70 17.20
CA ASP A 992 -5.33 26.41 16.53
C ASP A 992 -4.02 26.18 15.74
N ALA A 993 -3.44 27.22 15.12
CA ALA A 993 -2.12 27.14 14.49
C ALA A 993 -1.00 26.84 15.52
N LEU A 994 -1.09 27.38 16.74
CA LEU A 994 -0.15 27.09 17.83
C LEU A 994 -0.30 25.65 18.36
N LYS A 995 -1.54 25.15 18.53
CA LYS A 995 -1.78 23.73 18.87
C LYS A 995 -1.24 22.79 17.79
N GLN A 996 -1.45 23.11 16.51
CA GLN A 996 -0.94 22.30 15.40
C GLN A 996 0.59 22.24 15.40
N ALA A 997 1.29 23.34 15.73
CA ALA A 997 2.73 23.34 15.90
C ALA A 997 3.17 22.42 17.06
N GLU A 998 2.46 22.44 18.20
CA GLU A 998 2.74 21.56 19.35
C GLU A 998 2.53 20.07 19.01
N GLU A 999 1.42 19.72 18.36
CA GLU A 999 1.16 18.33 17.90
C GLU A 999 2.19 17.87 16.87
N THR A 1000 2.66 18.76 16.01
CA THR A 1000 3.73 18.49 15.04
C THR A 1000 5.05 18.19 15.76
N THR A 1001 5.40 18.93 16.82
CA THR A 1001 6.58 18.65 17.66
C THR A 1001 6.48 17.28 18.34
N ARG A 1002 5.35 16.96 18.98
CA ARG A 1002 5.14 15.63 19.60
C ARG A 1002 5.21 14.48 18.58
N THR A 1003 4.78 14.74 17.33
CA THR A 1003 4.88 13.77 16.23
C THR A 1003 6.34 13.57 15.80
N LEU A 1004 7.14 14.64 15.72
CA LEU A 1004 8.57 14.56 15.45
C LEU A 1004 9.33 13.75 16.53
N ASP A 1005 9.04 13.99 17.82
CA ASP A 1005 9.61 13.22 18.93
C ASP A 1005 9.29 11.72 18.81
N SER A 1006 8.05 11.40 18.42
CA SER A 1006 7.58 10.03 18.21
C SER A 1006 8.29 9.35 17.02
N VAL A 1007 8.57 10.09 15.95
CA VAL A 1007 9.32 9.59 14.78
C VAL A 1007 10.81 9.43 15.09
N GLU A 1008 11.40 10.27 15.94
CA GLU A 1008 12.76 10.07 16.45
C GLU A 1008 12.86 8.82 17.34
N GLN A 1009 11.87 8.57 18.21
CA GLN A 1009 11.79 7.34 18.99
C GLN A 1009 11.63 6.11 18.10
N MET A 1010 10.80 6.20 17.04
CA MET A 1010 10.67 5.13 16.03
C MET A 1010 11.99 4.87 15.30
N THR A 1011 12.73 5.92 14.95
CA THR A 1011 14.05 5.82 14.31
C THR A 1011 15.07 5.10 15.20
N ARG A 1012 15.07 5.39 16.51
CA ARG A 1012 15.91 4.68 17.50
C ARG A 1012 15.51 3.19 17.61
N SER A 1013 14.22 2.88 17.68
CA SER A 1013 13.73 1.49 17.70
C SER A 1013 14.13 0.70 16.44
N ILE A 1014 14.08 1.33 15.26
CA ILE A 1014 14.54 0.72 14.00
C ILE A 1014 16.04 0.37 14.05
N GLN A 1015 16.87 1.23 14.66
CA GLN A 1015 18.30 0.96 14.86
C GLN A 1015 18.54 -0.21 15.83
N GLU A 1016 17.80 -0.27 16.94
CA GLU A 1016 17.87 -1.39 17.89
C GLU A 1016 17.45 -2.72 17.24
N VAL A 1017 16.36 -2.74 16.45
CA VAL A 1017 15.93 -3.93 15.70
C VAL A 1017 17.00 -4.35 14.68
N ALA A 1018 17.63 -3.42 13.97
CA ALA A 1018 18.68 -3.72 13.01
C ALA A 1018 19.92 -4.33 13.68
N GLU A 1019 20.32 -3.86 14.86
CA GLU A 1019 21.43 -4.41 15.63
C GLU A 1019 21.10 -5.79 16.23
N ASN A 1020 19.91 -5.95 16.81
CA ASN A 1020 19.42 -7.24 17.31
C ASN A 1020 19.38 -8.31 16.20
N ALA A 1021 18.92 -7.95 15.00
CA ALA A 1021 18.94 -8.83 13.84
C ALA A 1021 20.39 -9.20 13.43
N ARG A 1022 21.32 -8.24 13.51
CA ARG A 1022 22.75 -8.47 13.23
C ARG A 1022 23.37 -9.46 14.20
N GLN A 1023 23.04 -9.36 15.49
CA GLN A 1023 23.47 -10.30 16.53
C GLN A 1023 22.84 -11.68 16.33
N ALA A 1024 21.55 -11.76 15.98
CA ALA A 1024 20.88 -13.02 15.66
C ALA A 1024 21.55 -13.77 14.49
N ALA A 1025 21.94 -13.08 13.41
CA ALA A 1025 22.70 -13.71 12.32
C ALA A 1025 24.11 -14.17 12.75
N ALA A 1026 24.79 -13.43 13.62
CA ALA A 1026 26.09 -13.85 14.14
C ALA A 1026 25.96 -15.16 14.98
N VAL A 1027 24.92 -15.25 15.81
CA VAL A 1027 24.60 -16.45 16.59
C VAL A 1027 24.21 -17.62 15.66
N ALA A 1028 23.34 -17.39 14.67
CA ALA A 1028 22.93 -18.42 13.72
C ALA A 1028 24.11 -18.99 12.90
N ARG A 1029 25.02 -18.13 12.41
CA ARG A 1029 26.24 -18.60 11.72
C ARG A 1029 27.17 -19.39 12.63
N THR A 1030 27.27 -18.97 13.89
CA THR A 1030 28.05 -19.71 14.90
C THR A 1030 27.46 -21.08 15.14
N ALA A 1031 26.13 -21.17 15.32
CA ALA A 1031 25.41 -22.43 15.46
C ALA A 1031 25.60 -23.35 14.24
N SER A 1032 25.47 -22.81 13.02
CA SER A 1032 25.71 -23.54 11.76
C SER A 1032 27.13 -24.11 11.71
N ASN A 1033 28.16 -23.29 11.94
CA ASN A 1033 29.56 -23.73 11.91
C ASN A 1033 29.87 -24.79 13.00
N THR A 1034 29.26 -24.66 14.18
CA THR A 1034 29.37 -25.64 15.26
C THR A 1034 28.67 -26.95 14.88
N ALA A 1035 27.48 -26.89 14.28
CA ALA A 1035 26.72 -28.05 13.84
C ALA A 1035 27.41 -28.80 12.68
N GLU A 1036 27.96 -28.11 11.69
CA GLU A 1036 28.80 -28.70 10.63
C GLU A 1036 30.05 -29.38 11.19
N THR A 1037 30.70 -28.76 12.19
CA THR A 1037 31.89 -29.33 12.84
C THR A 1037 31.54 -30.54 13.70
N GLY A 1038 30.39 -30.51 14.39
CA GLY A 1038 29.81 -31.68 15.06
C GLY A 1038 29.46 -32.80 14.07
N GLY A 1039 28.85 -32.47 12.93
CA GLY A 1039 28.47 -33.43 11.89
C GLY A 1039 29.68 -34.19 11.35
N ARG A 1040 30.77 -33.47 11.04
CA ARG A 1040 32.06 -34.10 10.64
C ARG A 1040 32.68 -34.97 11.74
N ALA A 1041 32.50 -34.61 13.02
CA ALA A 1041 32.95 -35.42 14.15
C ALA A 1041 32.10 -36.70 14.35
N MET A 1042 30.78 -36.63 14.10
CA MET A 1042 29.90 -37.80 14.08
C MET A 1042 30.22 -38.71 12.89
N GLU A 1043 30.47 -38.16 11.70
CA GLU A 1043 30.82 -38.94 10.50
C GLU A 1043 32.11 -39.73 10.68
N ARG A 1044 33.15 -39.13 11.28
CA ARG A 1044 34.37 -39.85 11.70
C ARG A 1044 34.11 -40.87 12.82
N SER A 1045 33.10 -40.66 13.67
CA SER A 1045 32.67 -41.64 14.67
C SER A 1045 32.00 -42.86 14.02
N VAL A 1046 31.15 -42.66 13.00
CA VAL A 1046 30.57 -43.76 12.19
C VAL A 1046 31.67 -44.58 11.51
N GLU A 1047 32.66 -43.93 10.89
CA GLU A 1047 33.82 -44.60 10.28
C GLU A 1047 34.58 -45.48 11.28
N ASN A 1048 34.86 -44.95 12.48
CA ASN A 1048 35.51 -45.69 13.56
C ASN A 1048 34.67 -46.88 14.05
N ILE A 1049 33.35 -46.73 14.19
CA ILE A 1049 32.42 -47.79 14.62
C ILE A 1049 32.36 -48.91 13.58
N LEU A 1050 32.33 -48.59 12.28
CA LEU A 1050 32.40 -49.57 11.19
C LEU A 1050 33.73 -50.34 11.18
N SER A 1051 34.85 -49.66 11.42
CA SER A 1051 36.18 -50.28 11.57
C SER A 1051 36.25 -51.21 12.80
N LEU A 1052 35.64 -50.79 13.92
CA LEU A 1052 35.53 -51.60 15.13
C LEU A 1052 34.66 -52.85 14.89
N ARG A 1053 33.51 -52.72 14.21
CA ARG A 1053 32.67 -53.85 13.77
C ARG A 1053 33.44 -54.86 12.94
N GLN A 1054 34.26 -54.39 11.99
CA GLN A 1054 35.13 -55.27 11.20
C GLN A 1054 36.16 -55.99 12.08
N THR A 1055 36.76 -55.28 13.05
CA THR A 1055 37.77 -55.83 13.97
C THR A 1055 37.17 -56.89 14.91
N VAL A 1056 35.98 -56.65 15.46
CA VAL A 1056 35.21 -57.64 16.25
C VAL A 1056 34.89 -58.87 15.40
N SER A 1057 34.38 -58.70 14.18
CA SER A 1057 34.07 -59.80 13.27
C SER A 1057 35.30 -60.65 12.88
N GLN A 1058 36.45 -60.00 12.64
CA GLN A 1058 37.71 -60.71 12.38
C GLN A 1058 38.22 -61.45 13.62
N THR A 1059 38.02 -60.90 14.81
CA THR A 1059 38.42 -61.51 16.09
C THR A 1059 37.56 -62.73 16.38
N ALA A 1060 36.24 -62.64 16.26
CA ALA A 1060 35.31 -63.77 16.38
C ALA A 1060 35.69 -64.93 15.44
N LYS A 1061 36.04 -64.64 14.18
CA LYS A 1061 36.55 -65.66 13.23
C LYS A 1061 37.85 -66.32 13.69
N LYS A 1062 38.77 -65.57 14.30
CA LYS A 1062 40.03 -66.14 14.85
C LYS A 1062 39.77 -67.03 16.06
N VAL A 1063 38.91 -66.61 16.99
CA VAL A 1063 38.52 -67.39 18.17
C VAL A 1063 37.76 -68.67 17.76
N LYS A 1064 36.85 -68.59 16.79
CA LYS A 1064 36.17 -69.78 16.26
C LYS A 1064 37.13 -70.84 15.72
N ARG A 1065 38.15 -70.44 14.94
CA ARG A 1065 39.22 -71.37 14.48
C ARG A 1065 40.07 -71.93 15.64
N LEU A 1066 40.25 -71.17 16.72
CA LEU A 1066 40.94 -71.65 17.92
C LEU A 1066 40.11 -72.76 18.58
N GLY A 1067 38.79 -72.60 18.71
CA GLY A 1067 37.88 -73.66 19.14
C GLY A 1067 37.93 -74.90 18.24
N GLU A 1068 37.92 -74.72 16.91
CA GLU A 1068 38.07 -75.82 15.94
C GLU A 1068 39.42 -76.57 16.10
N SER A 1069 40.51 -75.83 16.34
CA SER A 1069 41.84 -76.41 16.60
C SER A 1069 41.90 -77.13 17.95
N SER A 1070 41.29 -76.57 19.00
CA SER A 1070 41.17 -77.22 20.31
C SER A 1070 40.35 -78.53 20.23
N GLN A 1071 39.31 -78.57 19.38
CA GLN A 1071 38.57 -79.80 19.10
C GLN A 1071 39.43 -80.85 18.36
N GLN A 1072 40.35 -80.44 17.48
CA GLN A 1072 41.32 -81.35 16.87
C GLN A 1072 42.34 -81.87 17.88
N ILE A 1073 42.85 -81.02 18.78
CA ILE A 1073 43.76 -81.43 19.85
C ILE A 1073 43.09 -82.45 20.78
N SER A 1074 41.83 -82.20 21.20
CA SER A 1074 41.05 -83.15 22.02
C SER A 1074 40.99 -84.55 21.39
N LYS A 1075 40.73 -84.66 20.08
CA LYS A 1075 40.72 -85.95 19.35
C LYS A 1075 42.08 -86.65 19.37
N VAL A 1076 43.18 -85.90 19.23
CA VAL A 1076 44.55 -86.45 19.28
C VAL A 1076 44.90 -86.90 20.70
N VAL A 1077 44.57 -86.10 21.71
CA VAL A 1077 44.83 -86.40 23.14
C VAL A 1077 44.06 -87.65 23.58
N SER A 1078 42.80 -87.78 23.18
CA SER A 1078 41.98 -88.98 23.43
C SER A 1078 42.58 -90.23 22.77
N LEU A 1079 43.12 -90.11 21.54
CA LEU A 1079 43.83 -91.21 20.88
C LEU A 1079 45.14 -91.57 21.60
N ILE A 1080 45.93 -90.60 22.06
CA ILE A 1080 47.16 -90.87 22.82
C ILE A 1080 46.81 -91.56 24.15
N ASN A 1081 45.74 -91.16 24.83
CA ASN A 1081 45.26 -91.83 26.05
C ASN A 1081 44.87 -93.30 25.76
N GLN A 1082 44.17 -93.57 24.65
CA GLN A 1082 43.87 -94.94 24.22
C GLN A 1082 45.13 -95.77 23.93
N ILE A 1083 46.12 -95.19 23.24
CA ILE A 1083 47.41 -95.84 22.97
C ILE A 1083 48.15 -96.10 24.29
N ALA A 1084 48.20 -95.14 25.21
CA ALA A 1084 48.84 -95.28 26.52
C ALA A 1084 48.19 -96.41 27.35
N LEU A 1085 46.86 -96.48 27.38
CA LEU A 1085 46.13 -97.58 28.02
C LEU A 1085 46.43 -98.94 27.36
N GLN A 1086 46.51 -99.02 26.03
CA GLN A 1086 46.92 -100.23 25.31
C GLN A 1086 48.38 -100.60 25.59
N THR A 1087 49.30 -99.65 25.60
CA THR A 1087 50.72 -99.87 25.89
C THR A 1087 50.90 -100.38 27.32
N ASN A 1088 50.17 -99.83 28.30
CA ASN A 1088 50.17 -100.32 29.67
C ASN A 1088 49.66 -101.78 29.74
N LEU A 1089 48.59 -102.13 29.04
CA LEU A 1089 48.09 -103.52 28.97
C LEU A 1089 49.08 -104.47 28.29
N LEU A 1090 49.73 -104.04 27.19
CA LEU A 1090 50.77 -104.82 26.53
C LEU A 1090 52.01 -105.02 27.42
N ALA A 1091 52.40 -103.98 28.16
CA ALA A 1091 53.48 -104.02 29.13
C ALA A 1091 53.18 -104.98 30.28
N ILE A 1092 51.98 -104.93 30.86
CA ILE A 1092 51.53 -105.90 31.88
C ILE A 1092 51.56 -107.34 31.33
N ASN A 1093 51.05 -107.56 30.12
CA ASN A 1093 51.08 -108.90 29.49
C ASN A 1093 52.52 -109.39 29.23
N ALA A 1094 53.40 -108.51 28.76
CA ALA A 1094 54.81 -108.83 28.53
C ALA A 1094 55.56 -109.10 29.85
N GLY A 1095 55.27 -108.35 30.91
CA GLY A 1095 55.82 -108.56 32.25
C GLY A 1095 55.38 -109.89 32.86
N ILE A 1096 54.10 -110.27 32.68
CA ILE A 1096 53.58 -111.58 33.10
C ILE A 1096 54.30 -112.72 32.36
N GLU A 1097 54.44 -112.64 31.04
CA GLU A 1097 55.08 -113.72 30.27
C GLU A 1097 56.61 -113.76 30.49
N ALA A 1098 57.25 -112.61 30.75
CA ALA A 1098 58.65 -112.53 31.16
C ALA A 1098 58.88 -113.15 32.56
N ALA A 1099 58.00 -112.88 33.52
CA ALA A 1099 58.03 -113.54 34.83
C ALA A 1099 57.79 -115.07 34.72
N ARG A 1100 57.02 -115.50 33.71
CA ARG A 1100 56.75 -116.91 33.41
C ARG A 1100 57.96 -117.66 32.82
N ALA A 1101 58.90 -116.94 32.20
CA ALA A 1101 60.12 -117.49 31.60
C ALA A 1101 61.26 -117.76 32.60
N GLY A 1102 61.11 -117.36 33.88
CA GLY A 1102 62.11 -117.62 34.92
C GLY A 1102 63.35 -116.72 34.84
N GLU A 1103 64.53 -117.24 35.18
CA GLU A 1103 65.77 -116.44 35.26
C GLU A 1103 66.16 -115.76 33.93
N GLU A 1104 65.91 -116.40 32.78
CA GLU A 1104 66.21 -115.77 31.47
C GLU A 1104 65.25 -114.61 31.12
N GLY A 1105 64.08 -114.52 31.78
CA GLY A 1105 63.08 -113.48 31.55
C GLY A 1105 63.25 -112.22 32.40
N GLN A 1106 64.07 -112.24 33.46
CA GLN A 1106 64.14 -111.14 34.45
C GLN A 1106 64.46 -109.77 33.83
N GLY A 1107 65.42 -109.71 32.91
CA GLY A 1107 65.78 -108.45 32.24
C GLY A 1107 64.65 -107.87 31.39
N PHE A 1108 63.76 -108.71 30.86
CA PHE A 1108 62.61 -108.28 30.06
C PHE A 1108 61.43 -107.86 30.94
N ALA A 1109 61.26 -108.49 32.11
CA ALA A 1109 60.23 -108.12 33.08
C ALA A 1109 60.42 -106.69 33.62
N VAL A 1110 61.66 -106.30 33.94
CA VAL A 1110 61.99 -104.93 34.41
C VAL A 1110 61.69 -103.89 33.32
N VAL A 1111 62.05 -104.16 32.06
CA VAL A 1111 61.73 -103.27 30.94
C VAL A 1111 60.22 -103.16 30.72
N ALA A 1112 59.48 -104.25 30.89
CA ALA A 1112 58.02 -104.24 30.78
C ALA A 1112 57.37 -103.44 31.92
N GLU A 1113 57.86 -103.54 33.16
CA GLU A 1113 57.36 -102.75 34.29
C GLU A 1113 57.59 -101.23 34.07
N GLU A 1114 58.79 -100.84 33.64
CA GLU A 1114 59.13 -99.44 33.32
C GLU A 1114 58.27 -98.87 32.17
N VAL A 1115 58.03 -99.66 31.11
CA VAL A 1115 57.15 -99.26 29.99
C VAL A 1115 55.69 -99.16 30.45
N GLY A 1116 55.25 -100.03 31.36
CA GLY A 1116 53.91 -99.96 31.97
C GLY A 1116 53.73 -98.69 32.80
N GLU A 1117 54.71 -98.35 33.66
CA GLU A 1117 54.66 -97.12 34.45
C GLU A 1117 54.71 -95.88 33.56
N LEU A 1118 55.59 -95.84 32.55
CA LEU A 1118 55.66 -94.75 31.58
C LEU A 1118 54.33 -94.57 30.82
N ALA A 1119 53.67 -95.67 30.46
CA ALA A 1119 52.36 -95.64 29.81
C ALA A 1119 51.24 -95.17 30.76
N ALA A 1120 51.25 -95.59 32.02
CA ALA A 1120 50.30 -95.12 33.04
C ALA A 1120 50.47 -93.61 33.33
N ARG A 1121 51.72 -93.14 33.46
CA ARG A 1121 52.05 -91.70 33.57
C ARG A 1121 51.62 -90.92 32.33
N SER A 1122 51.80 -91.50 31.13
CA SER A 1122 51.35 -90.88 29.88
C SER A 1122 49.83 -90.75 29.81
N ALA A 1123 49.07 -91.78 30.22
CA ALA A 1123 47.62 -91.74 30.29
C ALA A 1123 47.11 -90.67 31.27
N ALA A 1124 47.72 -90.57 32.45
CA ALA A 1124 47.42 -89.52 33.42
C ALA A 1124 47.67 -88.11 32.85
N ALA A 1125 48.85 -87.88 32.25
CA ALA A 1125 49.18 -86.61 31.62
C ALA A 1125 48.24 -86.24 30.46
N THR A 1126 47.84 -87.21 29.62
CA THR A 1126 46.83 -86.95 28.58
C THR A 1126 45.47 -86.57 29.14
N LYS A 1127 45.08 -87.11 30.30
CA LYS A 1127 43.81 -86.78 30.94
C LYS A 1127 43.82 -85.35 31.53
N GLU A 1128 44.96 -84.89 32.03
CA GLU A 1128 45.13 -83.48 32.43
C GLU A 1128 45.05 -82.54 31.21
N ILE A 1129 45.69 -82.91 30.09
CA ILE A 1129 45.59 -82.14 28.84
C ILE A 1129 44.14 -82.13 28.30
N GLU A 1130 43.43 -83.25 28.40
CA GLU A 1130 42.01 -83.36 28.01
C GLU A 1130 41.14 -82.34 28.77
N GLN A 1131 41.34 -82.20 30.09
CA GLN A 1131 40.66 -81.20 30.92
C GLN A 1131 41.03 -79.75 30.55
N ILE A 1132 42.31 -79.47 30.29
CA ILE A 1132 42.76 -78.13 29.84
C ILE A 1132 42.11 -77.77 28.50
N VAL A 1133 42.02 -78.72 27.58
CA VAL A 1133 41.43 -78.52 26.25
C VAL A 1133 39.91 -78.36 26.35
N GLU A 1134 39.23 -79.06 27.25
CA GLU A 1134 37.80 -78.85 27.56
C GLU A 1134 37.55 -77.42 28.07
N ASN A 1135 38.35 -76.95 29.04
CA ASN A 1135 38.24 -75.58 29.54
C ASN A 1135 38.46 -74.53 28.44
N ILE A 1136 39.46 -74.72 27.56
CA ILE A 1136 39.70 -73.82 26.41
C ILE A 1136 38.51 -73.85 25.43
N GLN A 1137 37.87 -75.01 25.22
CA GLN A 1137 36.67 -75.08 24.37
C GLN A 1137 35.49 -74.32 24.98
N GLN A 1138 35.29 -74.40 26.31
CA GLN A 1138 34.27 -73.61 27.00
C GLN A 1138 34.56 -72.10 26.92
N GLU A 1139 35.76 -71.67 27.33
CA GLU A 1139 36.16 -70.24 27.30
C GLU A 1139 36.07 -69.65 25.89
N THR A 1140 36.47 -70.40 24.86
CA THR A 1140 36.35 -69.92 23.46
C THR A 1140 34.91 -69.86 22.97
N ALA A 1141 33.98 -70.67 23.49
CA ALA A 1141 32.56 -70.54 23.20
C ALA A 1141 31.96 -69.29 23.85
N GLU A 1142 32.24 -69.05 25.14
CA GLU A 1142 31.80 -67.86 25.87
C GLU A 1142 32.32 -66.55 25.22
N VAL A 1143 33.57 -66.54 24.75
CA VAL A 1143 34.13 -65.39 24.01
C VAL A 1143 33.46 -65.18 22.65
N VAL A 1144 33.03 -66.25 21.96
CA VAL A 1144 32.29 -66.10 20.69
C VAL A 1144 30.90 -65.50 20.93
N GLU A 1145 30.17 -65.97 21.94
CA GLU A 1145 28.87 -65.40 22.33
C GLU A 1145 28.99 -63.92 22.72
N ALA A 1146 29.99 -63.56 23.53
CA ALA A 1146 30.25 -62.17 23.89
C ALA A 1146 30.60 -61.28 22.67
N MET A 1147 31.27 -61.83 21.64
CA MET A 1147 31.57 -61.10 20.40
C MET A 1147 30.36 -60.96 19.48
N GLU A 1148 29.41 -61.89 19.50
CA GLU A 1148 28.13 -61.75 18.80
C GLU A 1148 27.26 -60.67 19.47
N LEU A 1149 27.15 -60.69 20.81
CA LEU A 1149 26.49 -59.62 21.57
C LEU A 1149 27.12 -58.24 21.31
N GLY A 1150 28.45 -58.16 21.38
CA GLY A 1150 29.20 -56.93 21.08
C GLY A 1150 28.99 -56.45 19.63
N THR A 1151 28.80 -57.35 18.67
CA THR A 1151 28.47 -56.99 17.28
C THR A 1151 27.08 -56.33 17.19
N THR A 1152 26.10 -56.81 17.96
CA THR A 1152 24.75 -56.20 18.03
C THR A 1152 24.79 -54.82 18.67
N GLN A 1153 25.47 -54.66 19.81
CA GLN A 1153 25.64 -53.36 20.48
C GLN A 1153 26.34 -52.32 19.59
N VAL A 1154 27.29 -52.74 18.77
CA VAL A 1154 27.97 -51.88 17.78
C VAL A 1154 27.02 -51.44 16.66
N VAL A 1155 26.03 -52.26 16.26
CA VAL A 1155 24.99 -51.86 15.31
C VAL A 1155 24.03 -50.84 15.94
N GLU A 1156 23.55 -51.07 17.16
CA GLU A 1156 22.71 -50.11 17.89
C GLU A 1156 23.43 -48.76 18.11
N GLY A 1157 24.71 -48.79 18.49
CA GLY A 1157 25.55 -47.60 18.61
C GLY A 1157 25.77 -46.87 17.28
N THR A 1158 25.70 -47.56 16.14
CA THR A 1158 25.76 -46.92 14.81
C THR A 1158 24.50 -46.09 14.54
N HIS A 1159 23.32 -46.62 14.89
CA HIS A 1159 22.04 -45.90 14.72
C HIS A 1159 22.00 -44.59 15.54
N LEU A 1160 22.40 -44.63 16.82
CA LEU A 1160 22.40 -43.45 17.68
C LEU A 1160 23.33 -42.31 17.16
N VAL A 1161 24.44 -42.66 16.51
CA VAL A 1161 25.35 -41.67 15.91
C VAL A 1161 24.78 -41.09 14.60
N GLU A 1162 24.04 -41.89 13.82
CA GLU A 1162 23.36 -41.40 12.62
C GLU A 1162 22.18 -40.47 12.97
N ASP A 1163 21.39 -40.80 14.01
CA ASP A 1163 20.32 -39.93 14.54
C ASP A 1163 20.89 -38.58 15.03
N ALA A 1164 22.05 -38.61 15.69
CA ALA A 1164 22.77 -37.40 16.10
C ALA A 1164 23.28 -36.59 14.90
N LYS A 1165 23.80 -37.24 13.85
CA LYS A 1165 24.21 -36.59 12.58
C LYS A 1165 23.02 -35.94 11.87
N GLN A 1166 21.86 -36.60 11.84
CA GLN A 1166 20.62 -36.06 11.27
C GLN A 1166 20.15 -34.82 12.06
N SER A 1167 20.18 -34.89 13.39
CA SER A 1167 19.84 -33.76 14.27
C SER A 1167 20.77 -32.55 14.05
N LEU A 1168 22.07 -32.77 13.90
CA LEU A 1168 23.03 -31.72 13.57
C LEU A 1168 22.77 -31.10 12.18
N SER A 1169 22.38 -31.92 11.20
CA SER A 1169 21.99 -31.44 9.86
C SER A 1169 20.74 -30.55 9.90
N GLN A 1170 19.76 -30.88 10.75
CA GLN A 1170 18.58 -30.03 10.98
C GLN A 1170 18.96 -28.67 11.60
N ILE A 1171 19.92 -28.63 12.52
CA ILE A 1171 20.41 -27.37 13.13
C ILE A 1171 21.06 -26.46 12.07
N VAL A 1172 21.79 -27.01 11.10
CA VAL A 1172 22.35 -26.25 9.96
C VAL A 1172 21.24 -25.63 9.12
N GLU A 1173 20.20 -26.39 8.76
CA GLU A 1173 19.11 -25.86 7.92
C GLU A 1173 18.27 -24.81 8.66
N VAL A 1174 17.96 -25.00 9.95
CA VAL A 1174 17.29 -23.99 10.78
C VAL A 1174 18.14 -22.72 10.91
N SER A 1175 19.47 -22.85 11.09
CA SER A 1175 20.39 -21.70 11.15
C SER A 1175 20.40 -20.90 9.85
N LYS A 1176 20.30 -21.58 8.70
CA LYS A 1176 20.19 -20.98 7.35
C LYS A 1176 18.85 -20.25 7.16
N GLN A 1177 17.74 -20.79 7.67
CA GLN A 1177 16.45 -20.09 7.70
C GLN A 1177 16.50 -18.82 8.56
N ILE A 1178 17.22 -18.84 9.69
CA ILE A 1178 17.41 -17.65 10.54
C ILE A 1178 18.22 -16.56 9.80
N ASP A 1179 19.30 -16.88 9.09
CA ASP A 1179 20.04 -15.86 8.31
C ASP A 1179 19.16 -15.24 7.20
N GLN A 1180 18.31 -16.03 6.53
CA GLN A 1180 17.31 -15.51 5.57
C GLN A 1180 16.29 -14.56 6.20
N LEU A 1181 15.76 -14.90 7.38
CA LEU A 1181 14.86 -14.03 8.15
C LEU A 1181 15.55 -12.72 8.54
N VAL A 1182 16.82 -12.78 8.96
CA VAL A 1182 17.62 -11.57 9.27
C VAL A 1182 17.82 -10.68 8.03
N GLN A 1183 18.05 -11.23 6.84
CA GLN A 1183 18.12 -10.42 5.62
C GLN A 1183 16.78 -9.71 5.32
N SER A 1184 15.66 -10.38 5.59
CA SER A 1184 14.32 -9.77 5.45
C SER A 1184 14.11 -8.64 6.47
N ILE A 1185 14.50 -8.83 7.73
CA ILE A 1185 14.44 -7.79 8.77
C ILE A 1185 15.33 -6.60 8.38
N LYS A 1186 16.55 -6.84 7.90
CA LYS A 1186 17.46 -5.79 7.41
C LYS A 1186 16.77 -4.93 6.34
N ASN A 1187 16.17 -5.54 5.32
CA ASN A 1187 15.48 -4.80 4.25
C ASN A 1187 14.29 -4.00 4.80
N ALA A 1188 13.53 -4.56 5.74
CA ALA A 1188 12.42 -3.86 6.40
C ALA A 1188 12.91 -2.65 7.23
N THR A 1189 14.00 -2.79 7.99
CA THR A 1189 14.57 -1.69 8.79
C THR A 1189 15.09 -0.54 7.92
N VAL A 1190 15.66 -0.82 6.74
CA VAL A 1190 16.08 0.21 5.78
C VAL A 1190 14.86 1.00 5.28
N SER A 1191 13.81 0.31 4.80
CA SER A 1191 12.59 0.96 4.31
C SER A 1191 11.84 1.74 5.41
N GLY A 1192 11.85 1.22 6.64
CA GLY A 1192 11.32 1.93 7.81
C GLY A 1192 12.08 3.23 8.13
N ALA A 1193 13.41 3.23 7.98
CA ALA A 1193 14.22 4.43 8.16
C ALA A 1193 13.96 5.50 7.07
N GLU A 1194 13.86 5.09 5.80
CA GLU A 1194 13.48 5.98 4.68
C GLU A 1194 12.09 6.59 4.88
N THR A 1195 11.14 5.79 5.37
CA THR A 1195 9.79 6.26 5.72
C THR A 1195 9.81 7.26 6.87
N SER A 1196 10.61 6.99 7.92
CA SER A 1196 10.78 7.89 9.07
C SER A 1196 11.37 9.25 8.67
N GLN A 1197 12.35 9.25 7.77
CA GLN A 1197 12.91 10.48 7.19
C GLN A 1197 11.85 11.27 6.41
N THR A 1198 11.04 10.59 5.59
CA THR A 1198 9.98 11.22 4.80
C THR A 1198 8.91 11.86 5.69
N VAL A 1199 8.50 11.18 6.77
CA VAL A 1199 7.55 11.76 7.75
C VAL A 1199 8.18 12.96 8.49
N THR A 1200 9.48 12.88 8.82
CA THR A 1200 10.21 14.00 9.45
C THR A 1200 10.23 15.25 8.57
N GLU A 1201 10.41 15.10 7.27
CA GLU A 1201 10.38 16.22 6.31
C GLU A 1201 8.97 16.81 6.18
N LEU A 1202 7.94 15.97 6.02
CA LEU A 1202 6.55 16.43 5.96
C LEU A 1202 6.11 17.15 7.24
N MET A 1203 6.53 16.70 8.41
CA MET A 1203 6.24 17.37 9.68
C MET A 1203 6.97 18.72 9.80
N LYS A 1204 8.19 18.86 9.28
CA LYS A 1204 8.86 20.16 9.20
C LYS A 1204 8.12 21.14 8.30
N ASP A 1205 7.60 20.67 7.15
CA ASP A 1205 6.78 21.50 6.27
C ASP A 1205 5.47 21.94 6.94
N ILE A 1206 4.81 21.05 7.69
CA ILE A 1206 3.61 21.39 8.49
C ILE A 1206 3.94 22.44 9.56
N ALA A 1207 5.05 22.29 10.30
CA ALA A 1207 5.49 23.28 11.28
C ALA A 1207 5.72 24.67 10.65
N LEU A 1208 6.39 24.74 9.49
CA LEU A 1208 6.61 25.97 8.74
C LEU A 1208 5.30 26.60 8.23
N VAL A 1209 4.29 25.79 7.88
CA VAL A 1209 2.95 26.27 7.51
C VAL A 1209 2.21 26.80 8.73
N SER A 1210 2.31 26.15 9.90
CA SER A 1210 1.71 26.62 11.16
C SER A 1210 2.33 27.95 11.62
N GLU A 1211 3.66 28.09 11.56
CA GLU A 1211 4.37 29.34 11.87
C GLU A 1211 3.92 30.48 10.93
N ARG A 1212 3.93 30.23 9.61
CA ARG A 1212 3.46 31.21 8.61
C ARG A 1212 1.99 31.58 8.80
N THR A 1213 1.16 30.64 9.23
CA THR A 1213 -0.26 30.88 9.55
C THR A 1213 -0.38 31.79 10.77
N SER A 1214 0.37 31.52 11.85
CA SER A 1214 0.40 32.39 13.04
C SER A 1214 0.83 33.82 12.71
N ASP A 1215 1.88 34.01 11.90
CA ASP A 1215 2.34 35.35 11.50
C ASP A 1215 1.41 36.07 10.52
N SER A 1216 0.76 35.33 9.61
CA SER A 1216 -0.28 35.88 8.75
C SER A 1216 -1.48 36.34 9.59
N THR A 1217 -1.85 35.55 10.60
CA THR A 1217 -2.96 35.83 11.52
C THR A 1217 -2.66 37.04 12.41
N ARG A 1218 -1.42 37.20 12.91
CA ARG A 1218 -0.95 38.43 13.57
C ARG A 1218 -1.02 39.66 12.66
N THR A 1219 -0.68 39.50 11.38
CA THR A 1219 -0.71 40.59 10.40
C THR A 1219 -2.15 41.03 10.09
N ILE A 1220 -3.06 40.06 9.92
CA ILE A 1220 -4.49 40.32 9.74
C ILE A 1220 -5.08 40.97 10.99
N SER A 1221 -4.73 40.50 12.19
CA SER A 1221 -5.17 41.09 13.46
C SER A 1221 -4.78 42.58 13.58
N ARG A 1222 -3.55 42.95 13.20
CA ARG A 1222 -3.14 44.37 13.15
C ARG A 1222 -3.96 45.18 12.14
N SER A 1223 -4.17 44.65 10.94
CA SER A 1223 -4.94 45.36 9.91
C SER A 1223 -6.43 45.48 10.27
N LEU A 1224 -6.99 44.50 10.98
CA LEU A 1224 -8.32 44.60 11.60
C LEU A 1224 -8.36 45.72 12.65
N GLN A 1225 -7.35 45.82 13.53
CA GLN A 1225 -7.28 46.91 14.52
C GLN A 1225 -7.16 48.30 13.86
N GLU A 1226 -6.37 48.44 12.79
CA GLU A 1226 -6.32 49.67 11.98
C GLU A 1226 -7.69 49.99 11.36
N THR A 1227 -8.39 48.97 10.84
CA THR A 1227 -9.73 49.13 10.24
C THR A 1227 -10.80 49.47 11.29
N VAL A 1228 -10.71 48.93 12.50
CA VAL A 1228 -11.56 49.32 13.65
C VAL A 1228 -11.30 50.77 14.03
N GLY A 1229 -10.04 51.21 14.04
CA GLY A 1229 -9.68 52.62 14.24
C GLY A 1229 -10.34 53.54 13.20
N ILE A 1230 -10.23 53.22 11.92
CA ILE A 1230 -10.87 53.97 10.82
C ILE A 1230 -12.40 53.95 10.95
N ALA A 1231 -13.01 52.83 11.30
CA ALA A 1231 -14.46 52.71 11.48
C ALA A 1231 -14.96 53.54 12.68
N GLN A 1232 -14.20 53.58 13.77
CA GLN A 1232 -14.47 54.43 14.94
C GLN A 1232 -14.25 55.92 14.64
N GLU A 1233 -13.22 56.28 13.88
CA GLU A 1233 -12.92 57.66 13.48
C GLU A 1233 -13.97 58.19 12.49
N LEU A 1234 -14.46 57.33 11.58
CA LEU A 1234 -15.63 57.60 10.75
C LEU A 1234 -16.89 57.77 11.60
N GLN A 1235 -17.16 56.84 12.53
CA GLN A 1235 -18.32 56.91 13.42
C GLN A 1235 -18.29 58.18 14.30
N ALA A 1236 -17.12 58.64 14.73
CA ALA A 1236 -16.93 59.89 15.46
C ALA A 1236 -17.12 61.12 14.56
N SER A 1237 -16.55 61.13 13.35
CA SER A 1237 -16.71 62.23 12.37
C SER A 1237 -18.14 62.38 11.86
N VAL A 1238 -18.89 61.28 11.82
CA VAL A 1238 -20.32 61.26 11.48
C VAL A 1238 -21.15 61.60 12.73
N GLY A 1239 -20.69 61.21 13.92
CA GLY A 1239 -21.30 61.55 15.21
C GLY A 1239 -21.14 63.02 15.65
N THR A 1240 -20.22 63.79 15.05
CA THR A 1240 -20.20 65.25 15.18
C THR A 1240 -21.35 65.95 14.47
N PHE A 1241 -22.09 65.26 13.59
CA PHE A 1241 -23.31 65.79 13.00
C PHE A 1241 -24.51 65.53 13.92
N ASN A 1242 -25.14 66.58 14.43
CA ASN A 1242 -26.38 66.47 15.20
C ASN A 1242 -27.54 66.18 14.24
N VAL A 1243 -28.13 65.00 14.34
CA VAL A 1243 -29.27 64.56 13.51
C VAL A 1243 -30.61 64.54 14.23
N GLY A 1244 -30.60 64.82 15.54
CA GLY A 1244 -31.76 64.70 16.43
C GLY A 1244 -32.11 63.25 16.71
N ASP A 1245 -31.45 62.65 17.70
CA ASP A 1245 -31.79 61.33 18.27
C ASP A 1245 -33.07 61.41 19.14
#